data_AF-A0A8S3XDS2-F1
#
_entry.id   AF-A0A8S3XDS2-F1
#
_cell.length_a   1.000
_cell.length_b   1.000
_cell.length_c   1.000
_cell.angle_alpha   90.00
_cell.angle_beta   90.00
_cell.angle_gamma   90.00
#
_symmetry.space_group_name_H-M   'P 1'
#
loop_
_entity.id
_entity.type
_entity.pdbx_description
1 polymer ?
#
loop_
_entity_poly.entity_id
_entity_poly.type
_entity_poly.pdbx_seq_one_letter_code
_entity_poly.pdbx_strand_id
1 'polypeptide(L)'
;MRPKSSLIWRFFNQVNADSAKCKQCDKTFSRKGGGTTSLKLHLKSKHGDKYEELLLLEKDIQQIPHTTKQLTPLQECKKQLSITDSLKNKGAWDENVWSEPSSNVSLLSLTAHGITNKYERVSIILKCEQLEGRHTGEIIANNLNNILKDWGLSTESVHCILRDRGSNMIKAMNMANFTDANCTIHQLQLCVRSTMEIEEFLSSVITKCKKIATHFNHSLIAQNELKQIQTERLNQSGLSIIQECSTRWNATYYMMKRILTLKDSLVLYSGAHDIPILNADEWLDLKKCVAILKPFEEITKELSSATATIASVIPLIYTLKNTLETEKSKEETSENFKLMITKMIQDINVRFQDIENNKIYTIATYLDPRFKLKFFTEITKEQVQSEILGILGCSKASRDEGPSSPKRSRNEIPTTSSSNYSHIQSCLAEILSLSDEEEQNIDCGDDVHNQFIVKKTLLNEYNREKRLTLNEDPLLWWKMHTKYHCLSDLVRQYLSPPPGSVPSEQLFSAAGYYAGIFKHITKLYDVKWELRRTEILADEHGAVIVSNHQSTFDALGMVYIWENVNKLTVVMKKEIWYFVPLGVAAYFAGFIFIDRKNPERAYYQLQTTTDIMVKGKAKIWFFPEGTRNKDYTRLLPFKKGAFKMAITAQVPVIPVVFSPYYFISKEKEFFKNGHIVIQCLEPIPTKGLNLDDVEELMKQVQDKIAIVYKDLSREVMANLTPSDY
;
A
#
# COMPACT_ATOMS: atom_id res chain seq x y z
N MET A 1 -21.45 -21.31 -30.09
CA MET A 1 -22.79 -21.55 -29.52
C MET A 1 -22.88 -20.85 -28.16
N ARG A 2 -23.79 -19.89 -27.98
CA ARG A 2 -23.97 -19.16 -26.70
C ARG A 2 -24.58 -20.10 -25.63
N PRO A 3 -24.21 -20.00 -24.34
CA PRO A 3 -24.82 -20.81 -23.28
C PRO A 3 -26.28 -20.39 -23.07
N LYS A 4 -27.17 -21.37 -22.89
CA LYS A 4 -28.62 -21.21 -22.80
C LYS A 4 -29.03 -20.62 -21.44
N SER A 5 -29.58 -19.41 -21.41
CA SER A 5 -29.96 -18.67 -20.19
C SER A 5 -31.31 -19.08 -19.55
N SER A 6 -31.96 -20.17 -19.98
CA SER A 6 -33.30 -20.54 -19.50
C SER A 6 -33.38 -22.03 -19.14
N LEU A 7 -33.85 -22.35 -17.93
CA LEU A 7 -33.99 -23.73 -17.42
C LEU A 7 -34.89 -24.63 -18.28
N ILE A 8 -35.81 -24.02 -19.04
CA ILE A 8 -36.69 -24.71 -20.01
C ILE A 8 -35.93 -25.67 -20.93
N TRP A 9 -34.67 -25.37 -21.25
CA TRP A 9 -33.84 -26.16 -22.16
C TRP A 9 -33.40 -27.51 -21.60
N ARG A 10 -33.61 -27.79 -20.31
CA ARG A 10 -33.43 -29.15 -19.78
C ARG A 10 -34.43 -30.12 -20.42
N PHE A 11 -35.61 -29.64 -20.80
CA PHE A 11 -36.72 -30.44 -21.35
C PHE A 11 -36.84 -30.38 -22.89
N PHE A 12 -36.03 -29.56 -23.57
CA PHE A 12 -36.09 -29.39 -25.02
C PHE A 12 -34.70 -29.45 -25.67
N ASN A 13 -34.63 -30.11 -26.82
CA ASN A 13 -33.47 -30.07 -27.71
C ASN A 13 -33.64 -28.94 -28.72
N GLN A 14 -32.57 -28.17 -28.97
CA GLN A 14 -32.61 -27.14 -29.99
C GLN A 14 -32.28 -27.78 -31.34
N VAL A 15 -33.18 -27.63 -32.33
CA VAL A 15 -32.99 -28.20 -33.67
C VAL A 15 -32.31 -27.16 -34.57
N ASN A 16 -32.79 -25.90 -34.54
CA ASN A 16 -32.13 -24.76 -35.18
C ASN A 16 -32.37 -23.46 -34.37
N ALA A 17 -31.98 -22.30 -34.89
CA ALA A 17 -32.16 -21.02 -34.19
C ALA A 17 -33.63 -20.73 -33.84
N ASP A 18 -34.55 -21.13 -34.72
CA ASP A 18 -35.98 -20.83 -34.65
C ASP A 18 -36.85 -22.05 -34.33
N SER A 19 -36.28 -23.18 -33.88
CA SER A 19 -37.06 -24.35 -33.53
C SER A 19 -36.46 -25.20 -32.41
N ALA A 20 -37.34 -25.77 -31.60
CA ALA A 20 -37.00 -26.64 -30.48
C ALA A 20 -37.91 -27.87 -30.46
N LYS A 21 -37.32 -29.03 -30.18
CA LYS A 21 -38.00 -30.33 -30.10
C LYS A 21 -38.17 -30.74 -28.64
N CYS A 22 -39.37 -31.12 -28.24
CA CYS A 22 -39.63 -31.62 -26.90
C CYS A 22 -38.95 -32.99 -26.71
N LYS A 23 -38.24 -33.19 -25.59
CA LYS A 23 -37.59 -34.48 -25.30
C LYS A 23 -38.57 -35.59 -24.91
N GLN A 24 -39.82 -35.25 -24.54
CA GLN A 24 -40.79 -36.21 -24.02
C GLN A 24 -41.77 -36.73 -25.07
N CYS A 25 -42.20 -35.87 -26.01
CA CYS A 25 -43.16 -36.26 -27.06
C CYS A 25 -42.65 -36.03 -28.48
N ASP A 26 -41.38 -35.64 -28.63
CA ASP A 26 -40.72 -35.41 -29.93
C ASP A 26 -41.40 -34.37 -30.85
N LYS A 27 -42.36 -33.60 -30.36
CA LYS A 27 -42.98 -32.50 -31.12
C LYS A 27 -42.03 -31.32 -31.26
N THR A 28 -41.99 -30.75 -32.47
CA THR A 28 -41.17 -29.58 -32.81
C THR A 28 -41.99 -28.29 -32.75
N PHE A 29 -41.46 -27.27 -32.11
CA PHE A 29 -42.09 -25.96 -31.92
C PHE A 29 -41.24 -24.86 -32.56
N SER A 30 -41.89 -23.91 -33.24
CA SER A 30 -41.24 -22.72 -33.79
C SER A 30 -41.05 -21.63 -32.72
N ARG A 31 -39.92 -20.90 -32.79
CA ARG A 31 -39.46 -19.85 -31.88
C ARG A 31 -39.04 -18.58 -32.64
N LYS A 32 -39.88 -18.09 -33.55
CA LYS A 32 -39.66 -16.76 -34.15
C LYS A 32 -39.54 -15.71 -33.04
N GLY A 33 -38.41 -15.00 -32.97
CA GLY A 33 -38.16 -13.93 -31.99
C GLY A 33 -37.58 -14.37 -30.64
N GLY A 34 -37.10 -15.61 -30.50
CA GLY A 34 -36.30 -16.03 -29.33
C GLY A 34 -37.07 -16.25 -28.02
N GLY A 35 -38.39 -16.05 -27.97
CA GLY A 35 -39.22 -16.31 -26.78
C GLY A 35 -39.28 -17.80 -26.40
N THR A 36 -39.43 -18.11 -25.11
CA THR A 36 -39.55 -19.48 -24.55
C THR A 36 -40.96 -19.81 -24.04
N THR A 37 -41.91 -18.87 -24.17
CA THR A 37 -43.28 -18.96 -23.66
C THR A 37 -44.07 -20.14 -24.26
N SER A 38 -43.92 -20.39 -25.57
CA SER A 38 -44.59 -21.50 -26.27
C SER A 38 -44.14 -22.88 -25.74
N LEU A 39 -42.87 -23.02 -25.38
CA LEU A 39 -42.30 -24.23 -24.79
C LEU A 39 -42.85 -24.49 -23.39
N LYS A 40 -43.00 -23.43 -22.59
CA LYS A 40 -43.54 -23.50 -21.22
C LYS A 40 -45.04 -23.85 -21.22
N LEU A 41 -45.81 -23.30 -22.16
CA LEU A 41 -47.23 -23.67 -22.37
C LEU A 41 -47.41 -25.12 -22.83
N HIS A 42 -46.50 -25.63 -23.68
CA HIS A 42 -46.54 -27.03 -24.09
C HIS A 42 -46.30 -27.98 -22.91
N LEU A 43 -45.25 -27.72 -22.10
CA LEU A 43 -45.00 -28.48 -20.87
C LEU A 43 -46.22 -28.46 -19.95
N LYS A 44 -46.80 -27.28 -19.69
CA LYS A 44 -47.99 -27.14 -18.83
C LYS A 44 -49.20 -27.94 -19.32
N SER A 45 -49.41 -28.00 -20.64
CA SER A 45 -50.63 -28.62 -21.21
C SER A 45 -50.52 -30.11 -21.51
N LYS A 46 -49.32 -30.64 -21.79
CA LYS A 46 -49.13 -32.04 -22.21
C LYS A 46 -48.22 -32.85 -21.29
N HIS A 47 -47.44 -32.19 -20.43
CA HIS A 47 -46.45 -32.81 -19.57
C HIS A 47 -46.45 -32.14 -18.20
N GLY A 48 -47.60 -32.19 -17.50
CA GLY A 48 -47.83 -31.53 -16.21
C GLY A 48 -46.74 -31.83 -15.18
N ASP A 49 -46.33 -33.10 -15.06
CA ASP A 49 -45.29 -33.51 -14.10
C ASP A 49 -43.93 -32.84 -14.38
N LYS A 50 -43.58 -32.67 -15.66
CA LYS A 50 -42.34 -31.98 -16.08
C LYS A 50 -42.46 -30.46 -15.95
N TYR A 51 -43.68 -29.93 -16.03
CA TYR A 51 -43.94 -28.53 -15.73
C TYR A 51 -43.81 -28.25 -14.23
N GLU A 52 -44.29 -29.14 -13.36
CA GLU A 52 -44.06 -29.05 -11.91
C GLU A 52 -42.57 -29.20 -11.57
N GLU A 53 -41.84 -30.12 -12.23
CA GLU A 53 -40.37 -30.23 -12.10
C GLU A 53 -39.66 -28.93 -12.49
N LEU A 54 -40.10 -28.28 -13.58
CA LEU A 54 -39.60 -26.95 -13.98
C LEU A 54 -39.93 -25.88 -12.92
N LEU A 55 -41.13 -25.88 -12.36
CA LEU A 55 -41.54 -24.92 -11.33
C LEU A 55 -40.78 -25.11 -10.01
N LEU A 56 -40.50 -26.36 -9.63
CA LEU A 56 -39.67 -26.68 -8.47
C LEU A 56 -38.23 -26.20 -8.69
N LEU A 57 -37.65 -26.46 -9.87
CA LEU A 57 -36.32 -25.94 -10.22
C LEU A 57 -36.27 -24.40 -10.27
N GLU A 58 -37.34 -23.75 -10.72
CA GLU A 58 -37.46 -22.28 -10.69
C GLU A 58 -37.61 -21.75 -9.25
N LYS A 59 -38.32 -22.49 -8.37
CA LYS A 59 -38.45 -22.17 -6.93
C LYS A 59 -37.16 -22.40 -6.16
N ASP A 60 -36.40 -23.44 -6.45
CA ASP A 60 -35.11 -23.73 -5.82
C ASP A 60 -34.09 -22.61 -6.10
N ILE A 61 -34.13 -22.00 -7.29
CA ILE A 61 -33.35 -20.80 -7.60
C ILE A 61 -33.85 -19.57 -6.82
N GLN A 62 -35.16 -19.44 -6.61
CA GLN A 62 -35.74 -18.34 -5.81
C GLN A 62 -35.52 -18.52 -4.28
N GLN A 63 -35.22 -19.75 -3.83
CA GLN A 63 -34.86 -20.06 -2.44
C GLN A 63 -33.34 -20.04 -2.17
N ILE A 64 -32.51 -19.86 -3.19
CA ILE A 64 -31.16 -19.32 -2.97
C ILE A 64 -31.38 -17.92 -2.39
N PRO A 65 -30.88 -17.60 -1.19
CA PRO A 65 -31.11 -16.29 -0.61
C PRO A 65 -30.52 -15.23 -1.56
N HIS A 66 -31.40 -14.53 -2.28
CA HIS A 66 -31.11 -13.27 -2.96
C HIS A 66 -30.91 -12.14 -1.93
N THR A 67 -30.01 -12.39 -0.99
CA THR A 67 -29.17 -11.39 -0.36
C THR A 67 -27.74 -11.91 -0.46
N THR A 68 -27.16 -11.82 -1.66
CA THR A 68 -25.80 -11.27 -1.71
C THR A 68 -25.95 -9.80 -1.31
N LYS A 69 -26.17 -9.54 -0.01
CA LYS A 69 -25.60 -8.34 0.59
C LYS A 69 -24.13 -8.49 0.22
N GLN A 70 -23.62 -7.66 -0.68
CA GLN A 70 -22.19 -7.41 -0.71
C GLN A 70 -21.83 -7.18 0.75
N LEU A 71 -21.10 -8.13 1.35
CA LEU A 71 -20.51 -7.93 2.65
C LEU A 71 -19.76 -6.62 2.49
N THR A 72 -20.05 -5.66 3.38
CA THR A 72 -19.22 -4.46 3.41
C THR A 72 -17.78 -4.93 3.55
N PRO A 73 -16.79 -4.25 2.96
CA PRO A 73 -15.40 -4.66 3.09
C PRO A 73 -14.96 -4.82 4.56
N LEU A 74 -15.58 -4.08 5.49
CA LEU A 74 -15.44 -4.31 6.93
C LEU A 74 -15.96 -5.68 7.38
N GLN A 75 -17.10 -6.14 6.86
CA GLN A 75 -17.62 -7.49 7.09
C GLN A 75 -16.80 -8.57 6.38
N GLU A 76 -16.20 -8.29 5.21
CA GLU A 76 -15.27 -9.23 4.55
C GLU A 76 -13.92 -9.29 5.28
N CYS A 77 -13.39 -8.18 5.78
CA CYS A 77 -12.20 -8.14 6.64
C CYS A 77 -12.48 -8.78 8.00
N LYS A 78 -13.65 -8.52 8.63
CA LYS A 78 -14.08 -9.22 9.85
C LYS A 78 -14.27 -10.71 9.60
N LYS A 79 -14.71 -11.11 8.39
CA LYS A 79 -14.78 -12.50 7.96
C LYS A 79 -13.38 -13.09 7.72
N GLN A 80 -12.44 -12.38 7.10
CA GLN A 80 -11.04 -12.78 6.97
C GLN A 80 -10.39 -12.96 8.35
N LEU A 81 -10.60 -12.01 9.28
CA LEU A 81 -10.22 -12.13 10.69
C LEU A 81 -10.90 -13.31 11.39
N SER A 82 -12.15 -13.62 11.04
CA SER A 82 -12.87 -14.79 11.58
C SER A 82 -12.33 -16.12 11.04
N ILE A 83 -11.76 -16.11 9.83
CA ILE A 83 -11.14 -17.25 9.14
C ILE A 83 -9.69 -17.45 9.62
N THR A 84 -9.00 -16.38 10.01
CA THR A 84 -7.66 -16.45 10.62
C THR A 84 -7.78 -16.63 12.12
N ASP A 85 -7.98 -17.88 12.58
CA ASP A 85 -7.98 -18.23 14.00
C ASP A 85 -6.69 -17.78 14.73
N SER A 86 -5.58 -17.61 13.99
CA SER A 86 -4.32 -17.09 14.52
C SER A 86 -4.39 -15.63 14.99
N LEU A 87 -5.20 -14.77 14.35
CA LEU A 87 -5.36 -13.38 14.78
C LEU A 87 -6.25 -13.25 16.03
N LYS A 88 -7.14 -14.21 16.27
CA LYS A 88 -7.92 -14.29 17.52
C LYS A 88 -7.08 -14.79 18.70
N ASN A 89 -6.05 -15.60 18.44
CA ASN A 89 -5.27 -16.31 19.46
C ASN A 89 -3.83 -15.78 19.63
N LYS A 90 -3.63 -14.45 19.48
CA LYS A 90 -2.34 -13.71 19.57
C LYS A 90 -1.69 -13.39 18.22
N GLY A 91 -2.12 -12.29 17.58
CA GLY A 91 -1.52 -11.74 16.36
C GLY A 91 -0.47 -10.66 16.63
N ALA A 92 0.41 -10.38 15.66
CA ALA A 92 1.34 -9.24 15.73
C ALA A 92 0.72 -8.00 15.09
N TRP A 93 1.06 -6.82 15.59
CA TRP A 93 0.47 -5.56 15.15
C TRP A 93 1.59 -4.56 14.93
N ASP A 94 1.52 -3.75 13.90
CA ASP A 94 2.42 -2.63 13.69
C ASP A 94 1.63 -1.32 13.70
N GLU A 95 2.17 -0.38 14.46
CA GLU A 95 1.66 0.97 14.57
C GLU A 95 2.63 1.92 13.88
N ASN A 96 2.06 2.91 13.20
CA ASN A 96 2.84 3.99 12.61
C ASN A 96 2.16 5.31 12.87
N VAL A 97 2.87 6.24 13.52
CA VAL A 97 2.48 7.64 13.63
C VAL A 97 3.44 8.47 12.79
N TRP A 98 2.93 9.14 11.76
CA TRP A 98 3.74 10.03 10.94
C TRP A 98 3.04 11.36 10.71
N SER A 99 3.84 12.41 10.50
CA SER A 99 3.33 13.73 10.14
C SER A 99 3.66 13.99 8.68
N GLU A 100 2.63 14.30 7.88
CA GLU A 100 2.77 14.63 6.47
C GLU A 100 3.20 16.10 6.32
N PRO A 101 4.42 16.39 5.82
CA PRO A 101 4.92 17.75 5.72
C PRO A 101 4.12 18.64 4.75
N SER A 102 3.49 18.03 3.74
CA SER A 102 2.73 18.76 2.72
C SER A 102 1.35 19.23 3.20
N SER A 103 0.79 18.59 4.24
CA SER A 103 -0.57 18.86 4.72
C SER A 103 -0.65 19.30 6.20
N ASN A 104 0.46 19.29 6.95
CA ASN A 104 0.48 19.55 8.40
C ASN A 104 -0.49 18.63 9.19
N VAL A 105 -0.66 17.39 8.72
CA VAL A 105 -1.53 16.40 9.35
C VAL A 105 -0.68 15.31 9.97
N SER A 106 -0.94 14.97 11.23
CA SER A 106 -0.41 13.76 11.87
C SER A 106 -1.41 12.62 11.76
N LEU A 107 -0.95 11.48 11.28
CA LEU A 107 -1.74 10.29 11.04
C LEU A 107 -1.29 9.18 11.98
N LEU A 108 -2.26 8.41 12.49
CA LEU A 108 -2.07 7.16 13.21
C LEU A 108 -2.64 6.03 12.37
N SER A 109 -1.82 5.04 12.02
CA SER A 109 -2.27 3.79 11.42
C SER A 109 -1.94 2.59 12.28
N LEU A 110 -2.87 1.66 12.39
CA LEU A 110 -2.66 0.34 13.00
C LEU A 110 -2.94 -0.74 11.96
N THR A 111 -1.95 -1.60 11.74
CA THR A 111 -2.05 -2.73 10.82
C THR A 111 -1.80 -4.04 11.58
N ALA A 112 -2.59 -5.06 11.25
CA ALA A 112 -2.54 -6.39 11.81
C ALA A 112 -1.70 -7.29 10.91
N HIS A 113 -0.80 -8.07 11.49
CA HIS A 113 -0.02 -9.08 10.79
C HIS A 113 -0.24 -10.45 11.44
N GLY A 114 -0.44 -11.46 10.59
CA GLY A 114 -0.66 -12.83 11.03
C GLY A 114 -0.24 -13.84 9.98
N ILE A 115 -0.13 -15.09 10.41
CA ILE A 115 0.12 -16.23 9.52
C ILE A 115 -1.05 -17.20 9.66
N THR A 116 -1.63 -17.63 8.53
CA THR A 116 -2.76 -18.57 8.52
C THR A 116 -2.31 -20.00 8.85
N ASN A 117 -3.27 -20.89 9.09
CA ASN A 117 -3.00 -22.33 9.26
C ASN A 117 -2.36 -22.98 8.02
N LYS A 118 -2.44 -22.33 6.85
CA LYS A 118 -1.80 -22.76 5.61
C LYS A 118 -0.39 -22.19 5.40
N TYR A 119 0.15 -21.50 6.42
CA TYR A 119 1.43 -20.78 6.39
C TYR A 119 1.47 -19.62 5.38
N GLU A 120 0.32 -18.97 5.17
CA GLU A 120 0.22 -17.78 4.31
C GLU A 120 0.23 -16.52 5.18
N ARG A 121 1.01 -15.50 4.80
CA ARG A 121 1.03 -14.20 5.49
C ARG A 121 -0.23 -13.42 5.17
N VAL A 122 -0.76 -12.74 6.18
CA VAL A 122 -1.92 -11.86 6.08
C VAL A 122 -1.58 -10.55 6.76
N SER A 123 -1.79 -9.45 6.04
CA SER A 123 -1.66 -8.09 6.57
C SER A 123 -2.97 -7.35 6.34
N ILE A 124 -3.55 -6.79 7.41
CA ILE A 124 -4.86 -6.14 7.39
C ILE A 124 -4.75 -4.80 8.09
N ILE A 125 -4.98 -3.70 7.37
CA ILE A 125 -5.05 -2.37 7.95
C ILE A 125 -6.34 -2.28 8.77
N LEU A 126 -6.23 -2.09 10.08
CA LEU A 126 -7.38 -1.99 10.97
C LEU A 126 -8.01 -0.60 10.92
N LYS A 127 -7.16 0.43 10.97
CA LYS A 127 -7.58 1.83 10.93
C LYS A 127 -6.40 2.72 10.52
N CYS A 128 -6.70 3.79 9.79
CA CYS A 128 -5.82 4.91 9.56
C CYS A 128 -6.63 6.18 9.84
N GLU A 129 -6.27 6.93 10.86
CA GLU A 129 -7.00 8.12 11.29
C GLU A 129 -6.08 9.33 11.45
N GLN A 130 -6.63 10.51 11.24
CA GLN A 130 -5.96 11.75 11.57
C GLN A 130 -6.03 11.97 13.08
N LEU A 131 -4.88 12.25 13.67
CA LEU A 131 -4.81 12.71 15.04
C LEU A 131 -5.02 14.24 15.04
N GLU A 132 -6.06 14.70 15.73
CA GLU A 132 -6.32 16.12 15.94
C GLU A 132 -5.70 16.58 17.27
N GLY A 133 -5.12 17.78 17.30
CA GLY A 133 -4.58 18.38 18.52
C GLY A 133 -3.23 17.80 18.98
N ARG A 134 -2.99 17.70 20.29
CA ARG A 134 -1.71 17.22 20.85
C ARG A 134 -1.67 15.68 20.86
N HIS A 135 -0.59 15.09 20.33
CA HIS A 135 -0.41 13.63 20.26
C HIS A 135 0.30 13.08 21.51
N THR A 136 -0.33 13.22 22.68
CA THR A 136 0.22 12.67 23.92
C THR A 136 0.09 11.15 23.95
N GLY A 137 0.96 10.48 24.72
CA GLY A 137 0.89 9.01 24.86
C GLY A 137 -0.45 8.50 25.40
N GLU A 138 -1.16 9.29 26.20
CA GLU A 138 -2.51 8.97 26.70
C GLU A 138 -3.55 8.89 25.58
N ILE A 139 -3.52 9.87 24.66
CA ILE A 139 -4.45 9.92 23.53
C ILE A 139 -4.17 8.75 22.58
N ILE A 140 -2.90 8.49 22.31
CA ILE A 140 -2.48 7.36 21.44
C ILE A 140 -2.92 6.03 22.05
N ALA A 141 -2.66 5.80 23.36
CA ALA A 141 -3.10 4.59 24.06
C ALA A 141 -4.62 4.39 24.01
N ASN A 142 -5.40 5.46 24.21
CA ASN A 142 -6.85 5.40 24.12
C ASN A 142 -7.33 5.08 22.69
N ASN A 143 -6.72 5.70 21.68
CA ASN A 143 -7.07 5.45 20.28
C ASN A 143 -6.78 4.00 19.88
N LEU A 144 -5.63 3.44 20.25
CA LEU A 144 -5.30 2.04 20.00
C LEU A 144 -6.28 1.08 20.66
N ASN A 145 -6.61 1.31 21.93
CA ASN A 145 -7.61 0.51 22.63
C ASN A 145 -9.00 0.60 21.99
N ASN A 146 -9.39 1.79 21.52
CA ASN A 146 -10.65 1.98 20.81
C ASN A 146 -10.66 1.25 19.46
N ILE A 147 -9.55 1.28 18.72
CA ILE A 147 -9.40 0.52 17.47
C ILE A 147 -9.59 -0.98 17.76
N LEU A 148 -8.90 -1.54 18.76
CA LEU A 148 -9.06 -2.96 19.09
C LEU A 148 -10.51 -3.30 19.50
N LYS A 149 -11.16 -2.44 20.29
CA LYS A 149 -12.58 -2.60 20.68
C LYS A 149 -13.52 -2.57 19.47
N ASP A 150 -13.33 -1.69 18.50
CA ASP A 150 -14.13 -1.61 17.27
C ASP A 150 -14.08 -2.91 16.44
N TRP A 151 -12.95 -3.61 16.55
CA TRP A 151 -12.70 -4.90 15.92
C TRP A 151 -13.07 -6.11 16.80
N GLY A 152 -13.50 -5.89 18.06
CA GLY A 152 -13.88 -6.94 19.01
C GLY A 152 -12.67 -7.71 19.55
N LEU A 153 -11.50 -7.09 19.59
CA LEU A 153 -10.24 -7.68 20.04
C LEU A 153 -9.89 -7.19 21.45
N SER A 154 -9.28 -8.06 22.25
CA SER A 154 -8.75 -7.71 23.57
C SER A 154 -7.26 -7.38 23.49
N THR A 155 -6.75 -6.64 24.48
CA THR A 155 -5.31 -6.39 24.61
C THR A 155 -4.51 -7.68 24.77
N GLU A 156 -5.10 -8.72 25.37
CA GLU A 156 -4.48 -10.05 25.52
C GLU A 156 -4.29 -10.82 24.19
N SER A 157 -5.07 -10.45 23.16
CA SER A 157 -4.95 -11.00 21.81
C SER A 157 -3.83 -10.33 20.99
N VAL A 158 -3.15 -9.34 21.57
CA VAL A 158 -1.98 -8.67 20.97
C VAL A 158 -0.72 -9.39 21.40
N HIS A 159 -0.02 -10.00 20.46
CA HIS A 159 1.29 -10.60 20.72
C HIS A 159 2.36 -9.52 20.97
N CYS A 160 2.43 -8.54 20.07
CA CYS A 160 3.40 -7.46 20.09
C CYS A 160 2.88 -6.28 19.25
N ILE A 161 3.18 -5.05 19.66
CA ILE A 161 3.05 -3.84 18.84
C ILE A 161 4.44 -3.35 18.41
N LEU A 162 4.67 -3.22 17.10
CA LEU A 162 5.86 -2.56 16.56
C LEU A 162 5.63 -1.06 16.51
N ARG A 163 6.54 -0.30 17.11
CA ARG A 163 6.46 1.18 17.16
C ARG A 163 7.81 1.83 16.85
N ASP A 164 7.76 3.12 16.51
CA ASP A 164 8.98 3.95 16.49
C ASP A 164 9.48 4.23 17.92
N ARG A 165 10.58 4.99 18.03
CA ARG A 165 11.19 5.33 19.33
C ARG A 165 10.69 6.65 19.93
N GLY A 166 9.58 7.18 19.45
CA GLY A 166 8.98 8.41 19.93
C GLY A 166 8.59 8.29 21.41
N SER A 167 8.89 9.33 22.20
CA SER A 167 8.61 9.34 23.64
C SER A 167 7.13 9.15 23.96
N ASN A 168 6.25 9.73 23.14
CA ASN A 168 4.80 9.56 23.28
C ASN A 168 4.35 8.13 22.95
N MET A 169 4.98 7.46 21.98
CA MET A 169 4.69 6.07 21.61
C MET A 169 5.10 5.11 22.72
N ILE A 170 6.30 5.30 23.29
CA ILE A 170 6.77 4.52 24.43
C ILE A 170 5.82 4.69 25.62
N LYS A 171 5.42 5.94 25.92
CA LYS A 171 4.45 6.22 26.99
C LYS A 171 3.10 5.53 26.69
N ALA A 172 2.63 5.55 25.45
CA ALA A 172 1.37 4.92 25.06
C ALA A 172 1.38 3.40 25.29
N MET A 173 2.44 2.70 24.87
CA MET A 173 2.58 1.25 25.05
C MET A 173 2.57 0.86 26.53
N ASN A 174 3.34 1.58 27.34
CA ASN A 174 3.39 1.35 28.79
C ASN A 174 2.03 1.58 29.47
N MET A 175 1.30 2.62 29.05
CA MET A 175 -0.03 2.92 29.61
C MET A 175 -1.11 1.93 29.19
N ALA A 176 -1.04 1.45 27.94
CA ALA A 176 -1.96 0.43 27.45
C ALA A 176 -1.56 -1.01 27.82
N ASN A 177 -0.40 -1.18 28.48
CA ASN A 177 0.17 -2.46 28.88
C ASN A 177 0.34 -3.44 27.70
N PHE A 178 0.78 -2.91 26.55
CA PHE A 178 1.12 -3.73 25.39
C PHE A 178 2.58 -4.19 25.47
N THR A 179 2.81 -5.46 25.11
CA THR A 179 4.16 -5.89 24.74
C THR A 179 4.56 -5.20 23.44
N ASP A 180 5.71 -4.55 23.40
CA ASP A 180 6.15 -3.77 22.26
C ASP A 180 7.56 -4.13 21.78
N ALA A 181 7.83 -3.81 20.52
CA ALA A 181 9.13 -3.96 19.87
C ALA A 181 9.48 -2.69 19.09
N ASN A 182 10.77 -2.39 19.02
CA ASN A 182 11.25 -1.22 18.30
C ASN A 182 11.27 -1.49 16.80
N CYS A 183 10.84 -0.51 16.00
CA CYS A 183 11.03 -0.54 14.56
C CYS A 183 12.52 -0.50 14.20
N THR A 184 13.05 -1.61 13.69
CA THR A 184 14.47 -1.77 13.34
C THR A 184 14.89 -0.79 12.25
N ILE A 185 14.04 -0.58 11.24
CA ILE A 185 14.31 0.37 10.15
C ILE A 185 14.48 1.79 10.69
N HIS A 186 13.60 2.20 11.61
CA HIS A 186 13.71 3.51 12.25
C HIS A 186 14.97 3.62 13.13
N GLN A 187 15.37 2.55 13.85
CA GLN A 187 16.63 2.56 14.60
C GLN A 187 17.85 2.76 13.68
N LEU A 188 17.93 2.02 12.57
CA LEU A 188 19.01 2.17 11.58
C LEU A 188 19.04 3.57 10.97
N GLN A 189 17.85 4.13 10.68
CA GLN A 189 17.70 5.50 10.20
C GLN A 189 18.27 6.53 11.18
N LEU A 190 18.11 6.30 12.49
CA LEU A 190 18.68 7.17 13.51
C LEU A 190 20.19 6.98 13.66
N CYS A 191 20.72 5.75 13.57
CA CYS A 191 22.18 5.48 13.59
C CYS A 191 22.93 6.23 12.49
N VAL A 192 22.38 6.21 11.27
CA VAL A 192 23.04 6.84 10.13
C VAL A 192 22.98 8.36 10.26
N ARG A 193 21.82 8.90 10.66
CA ARG A 193 21.63 10.35 10.82
C ARG A 193 22.52 10.94 11.91
N SER A 194 22.57 10.34 13.09
CA SER A 194 23.44 10.83 14.17
C SER A 194 24.88 10.93 13.71
N THR A 195 25.37 9.93 12.97
CA THR A 195 26.74 9.93 12.46
C THR A 195 26.95 11.03 11.40
N MET A 196 26.02 11.20 10.46
CA MET A 196 26.13 12.23 9.41
C MET A 196 26.04 13.67 9.96
N GLU A 197 25.36 13.87 11.08
CA GLU A 197 25.21 15.18 11.75
C GLU A 197 26.44 15.52 12.61
N ILE A 198 27.16 14.52 13.16
CA ILE A 198 28.31 14.72 14.06
C ILE A 198 29.63 14.91 13.31
N GLU A 199 29.82 14.23 12.17
CA GLU A 199 31.10 14.27 11.44
C GLU A 199 31.20 15.49 10.50
N GLU A 200 31.97 16.50 10.89
CA GLU A 200 32.10 17.78 10.17
C GLU A 200 32.59 17.63 8.72
N PHE A 201 33.59 16.76 8.49
CA PHE A 201 34.14 16.54 7.15
C PHE A 201 33.07 16.01 6.17
N LEU A 202 32.20 15.12 6.67
CA LEU A 202 31.15 14.52 5.86
C LEU A 202 30.00 15.50 5.62
N SER A 203 29.66 16.32 6.62
CA SER A 203 28.66 17.39 6.49
C SER A 203 29.02 18.39 5.38
N SER A 204 30.31 18.73 5.24
CA SER A 204 30.81 19.56 4.13
C SER A 204 30.56 18.93 2.75
N VAL A 205 30.95 17.66 2.58
CA VAL A 205 30.76 16.91 1.32
C VAL A 205 29.28 16.76 0.96
N ILE A 206 28.45 16.41 1.94
CA ILE A 206 27.00 16.29 1.77
C ILE A 206 26.42 17.65 1.35
N THR A 207 26.82 18.75 1.98
CA THR A 207 26.32 20.10 1.67
C THR A 207 26.64 20.50 0.23
N LYS A 208 27.84 20.19 -0.27
CA LYS A 208 28.19 20.40 -1.68
C LYS A 208 27.32 19.53 -2.60
N CYS A 209 27.13 18.24 -2.27
CA CYS A 209 26.24 17.35 -3.02
C CYS A 209 24.81 17.90 -3.09
N LYS A 210 24.28 18.47 -2.00
CA LYS A 210 22.96 19.12 -1.99
C LYS A 210 22.91 20.32 -2.93
N LYS A 211 23.93 21.18 -2.92
CA LYS A 211 23.99 22.34 -3.83
C LYS A 211 23.99 21.91 -5.30
N ILE A 212 24.76 20.88 -5.65
CA ILE A 212 24.75 20.28 -6.99
C ILE A 212 23.34 19.80 -7.32
N ALA A 213 22.72 18.98 -6.47
CA ALA A 213 21.39 18.45 -6.72
C ALA A 213 20.33 19.56 -6.90
N THR A 214 20.38 20.61 -6.08
CA THR A 214 19.48 21.78 -6.15
C THR A 214 19.64 22.52 -7.49
N HIS A 215 20.87 22.78 -7.95
CA HIS A 215 21.12 23.45 -9.25
C HIS A 215 20.41 22.73 -10.40
N PHE A 216 20.59 21.42 -10.49
CA PHE A 216 19.97 20.64 -11.55
C PHE A 216 18.47 20.46 -11.36
N ASN A 217 17.95 20.37 -10.13
CA ASN A 217 16.50 20.22 -9.93
C ASN A 217 15.70 21.49 -10.28
N HIS A 218 16.30 22.68 -10.16
CA HIS A 218 15.62 23.94 -10.50
C HIS A 218 15.79 24.37 -11.97
N SER A 219 16.68 23.73 -12.74
CA SER A 219 16.97 24.12 -14.12
C SER A 219 16.82 22.97 -15.11
N LEU A 220 15.71 23.00 -15.86
CA LEU A 220 15.47 22.04 -16.96
C LEU A 220 16.56 22.14 -18.05
N ILE A 221 17.10 23.35 -18.27
CA ILE A 221 18.19 23.59 -19.22
C ILE A 221 19.45 22.83 -18.76
N ALA A 222 19.81 22.97 -17.48
CA ALA A 222 20.97 22.27 -16.90
C ALA A 222 20.78 20.74 -16.95
N GLN A 223 19.57 20.23 -16.71
CA GLN A 223 19.28 18.80 -16.83
C GLN A 223 19.45 18.29 -18.26
N ASN A 224 18.95 19.04 -19.25
CA ASN A 224 19.05 18.67 -20.66
C ASN A 224 20.49 18.68 -21.14
N GLU A 225 21.27 19.69 -20.75
CA GLU A 225 22.69 19.80 -21.10
C GLU A 225 23.51 18.68 -20.43
N LEU A 226 23.27 18.39 -19.15
CA LEU A 226 23.92 17.27 -18.47
C LEU A 226 23.57 15.93 -19.15
N LYS A 227 22.32 15.78 -19.61
CA LYS A 227 21.90 14.60 -20.36
C LYS A 227 22.59 14.52 -21.72
N GLN A 228 22.76 15.65 -22.39
CA GLN A 228 23.49 15.75 -23.66
C GLN A 228 24.96 15.35 -23.49
N ILE A 229 25.64 15.85 -22.44
CA ILE A 229 27.02 15.46 -22.12
C ILE A 229 27.12 13.95 -21.89
N GLN A 230 26.18 13.37 -21.14
CA GLN A 230 26.13 11.92 -20.90
C GLN A 230 25.99 11.13 -22.20
N THR A 231 25.02 11.47 -23.05
CA THR A 231 24.68 10.67 -24.23
C THR A 231 25.62 10.91 -25.40
N GLU A 232 25.97 12.17 -25.69
CA GLU A 232 26.72 12.55 -26.89
C GLU A 232 28.23 12.53 -26.69
N ARG A 233 28.72 12.92 -25.50
CA ARG A 233 30.17 13.00 -25.24
C ARG A 233 30.73 11.76 -24.55
N LEU A 234 29.96 11.16 -23.64
CA LEU A 234 30.43 10.03 -22.83
C LEU A 234 29.82 8.68 -23.24
N ASN A 235 28.84 8.67 -24.16
CA ASN A 235 28.11 7.47 -24.58
C ASN A 235 27.51 6.66 -23.41
N GLN A 236 26.97 7.39 -22.42
CA GLN A 236 26.35 6.84 -21.21
C GLN A 236 24.83 7.01 -21.24
N SER A 237 24.13 6.21 -20.41
CA SER A 237 22.69 6.39 -20.21
C SER A 237 22.41 7.75 -19.57
N GLY A 238 21.52 8.56 -20.15
CA GLY A 238 21.13 9.86 -19.61
C GLY A 238 20.35 9.75 -18.30
N LEU A 239 21.05 9.86 -17.18
CA LEU A 239 20.51 9.82 -15.84
C LEU A 239 20.30 11.24 -15.28
N SER A 240 19.20 11.42 -14.54
CA SER A 240 18.93 12.65 -13.79
C SER A 240 19.62 12.64 -12.42
N ILE A 241 19.84 13.81 -11.84
CA ILE A 241 20.29 13.90 -10.44
C ILE A 241 19.10 13.65 -9.52
N ILE A 242 19.35 12.98 -8.40
CA ILE A 242 18.35 12.73 -7.36
C ILE A 242 18.51 13.80 -6.30
N GLN A 243 17.46 14.56 -6.01
CA GLN A 243 17.43 15.47 -4.88
C GLN A 243 17.08 14.72 -3.60
N GLU A 244 17.75 15.11 -2.51
CA GLU A 244 17.47 14.59 -1.17
C GLU A 244 16.07 15.00 -0.71
N CYS A 245 15.40 14.07 -0.02
CA CYS A 245 14.25 14.37 0.83
C CYS A 245 14.73 14.34 2.29
N SER A 246 14.51 15.41 3.04
CA SER A 246 15.01 15.58 4.42
C SER A 246 14.44 14.56 5.42
N THR A 247 13.43 13.78 5.02
CA THR A 247 12.75 12.85 5.92
C THR A 247 13.45 11.50 6.06
N ARG A 248 14.30 11.06 5.11
CA ARG A 248 14.97 9.74 5.15
C ARG A 248 16.42 9.75 4.67
N TRP A 249 17.29 9.01 5.37
CA TRP A 249 18.73 8.99 5.10
C TRP A 249 19.06 8.32 3.75
N ASN A 250 18.24 7.36 3.31
CA ASN A 250 18.43 6.66 2.05
C ASN A 250 18.40 7.64 0.87
N ALA A 251 17.61 8.72 0.95
CA ALA A 251 17.57 9.75 -0.08
C ALA A 251 18.93 10.44 -0.23
N THR A 252 19.58 10.76 0.89
CA THR A 252 20.95 11.30 0.92
C THR A 252 21.94 10.29 0.34
N TYR A 253 21.83 9.00 0.69
CA TYR A 253 22.65 7.92 0.13
C TYR A 253 22.49 7.82 -1.40
N TYR A 254 21.25 7.83 -1.91
CA TYR A 254 20.97 7.75 -3.35
C TYR A 254 21.47 8.97 -4.11
N MET A 255 21.35 10.17 -3.53
CA MET A 255 21.93 11.39 -4.09
C MET A 255 23.45 11.26 -4.20
N MET A 256 24.14 10.89 -3.10
CA MET A 256 25.60 10.69 -3.09
C MET A 256 26.05 9.64 -4.11
N LYS A 257 25.38 8.49 -4.14
CA LYS A 257 25.66 7.40 -5.10
C LYS A 257 25.43 7.85 -6.54
N ARG A 258 24.37 8.62 -6.80
CA ARG A 258 24.07 9.16 -8.15
C ARG A 258 25.12 10.17 -8.58
N ILE A 259 25.52 11.10 -7.71
CA ILE A 259 26.57 12.08 -7.97
C ILE A 259 27.90 11.38 -8.25
N LEU A 260 28.25 10.34 -7.49
CA LEU A 260 29.44 9.53 -7.75
C LEU A 260 29.39 8.83 -9.11
N THR A 261 28.22 8.33 -9.52
CA THR A 261 28.03 7.71 -10.85
C THR A 261 28.17 8.74 -11.98
N LEU A 262 27.77 9.98 -11.72
CA LEU A 262 27.79 11.09 -12.68
C LEU A 262 29.08 11.92 -12.63
N LYS A 263 30.11 11.45 -11.93
CA LYS A 263 31.37 12.20 -11.70
C LYS A 263 31.92 12.82 -12.98
N ASP A 264 32.13 12.02 -14.03
CA ASP A 264 32.76 12.49 -15.27
C ASP A 264 31.88 13.52 -16.00
N SER A 265 30.56 13.29 -16.01
CA SER A 265 29.59 14.22 -16.62
C SER A 265 29.54 15.56 -15.89
N LEU A 266 29.57 15.53 -14.55
CA LEU A 266 29.55 16.72 -13.71
C LEU A 266 30.85 17.52 -13.83
N VAL A 267 32.00 16.85 -13.91
CA VAL A 267 33.30 17.50 -14.14
C VAL A 267 33.30 18.22 -15.48
N LEU A 268 32.83 17.58 -16.56
CA LEU A 268 32.72 18.22 -17.87
C LEU A 268 31.76 19.41 -17.87
N TYR A 269 30.61 19.28 -17.19
CA TYR A 269 29.64 20.39 -17.07
C TYR A 269 30.23 21.59 -16.29
N SER A 270 30.96 21.32 -15.20
CA SER A 270 31.61 22.38 -14.41
C SER A 270 32.71 23.15 -15.16
N GLY A 271 33.26 22.58 -16.23
CA GLY A 271 34.22 23.29 -17.09
C GLY A 271 33.60 24.47 -17.85
N ALA A 272 32.28 24.48 -18.05
CA ALA A 272 31.55 25.53 -18.76
C ALA A 272 30.65 26.37 -17.84
N HIS A 273 30.37 25.90 -16.62
CA HIS A 273 29.42 26.51 -15.69
C HIS A 273 29.99 26.61 -14.28
N ASP A 274 29.70 27.72 -13.59
CA ASP A 274 30.11 27.91 -12.19
C ASP A 274 29.17 27.13 -11.25
N ILE A 275 29.55 25.88 -10.96
CA ILE A 275 28.86 25.02 -10.00
C ILE A 275 29.84 24.53 -8.92
N PRO A 276 29.40 24.38 -7.66
CA PRO A 276 30.25 23.86 -6.61
C PRO A 276 30.56 22.38 -6.89
N ILE A 277 31.80 22.08 -7.28
CA ILE A 277 32.27 20.71 -7.50
C ILE A 277 33.12 20.21 -6.33
N LEU A 278 33.13 18.89 -6.14
CA LEU A 278 33.99 18.23 -5.17
C LEU A 278 35.44 18.20 -5.68
N ASN A 279 36.39 18.42 -4.78
CA ASN A 279 37.82 18.25 -5.09
C ASN A 279 38.22 16.76 -5.13
N ALA A 280 39.47 16.45 -5.46
CA ALA A 280 39.93 15.07 -5.62
C ALA A 280 39.77 14.23 -4.34
N ASP A 281 40.11 14.80 -3.18
CA ASP A 281 39.99 14.12 -1.88
C ASP A 281 38.52 13.93 -1.48
N GLU A 282 37.68 14.94 -1.70
CA GLU A 282 36.24 14.88 -1.44
C GLU A 282 35.53 13.83 -2.31
N TRP A 283 35.99 13.59 -3.54
CA TRP A 283 35.49 12.49 -4.38
C TRP A 283 35.87 11.11 -3.81
N LEU A 284 37.06 10.98 -3.23
CA LEU A 284 37.49 9.75 -2.57
C LEU A 284 36.70 9.52 -1.27
N ASP A 285 36.50 10.59 -0.49
CA ASP A 285 35.69 10.56 0.73
C ASP A 285 34.24 10.18 0.43
N LEU A 286 33.64 10.76 -0.62
CA LEU A 286 32.30 10.41 -1.07
C LEU A 286 32.21 8.93 -1.45
N LYS A 287 33.20 8.41 -2.19
CA LYS A 287 33.25 7.00 -2.59
C LYS A 287 33.34 6.08 -1.37
N LYS A 288 34.21 6.38 -0.41
CA LYS A 288 34.38 5.60 0.82
C LYS A 288 33.14 5.67 1.71
N CYS A 289 32.53 6.84 1.86
CA CYS A 289 31.28 7.01 2.60
C CYS A 289 30.14 6.19 2.00
N VAL A 290 29.95 6.23 0.68
CA VAL A 290 28.93 5.41 -0.01
C VAL A 290 29.20 3.91 0.20
N ALA A 291 30.46 3.48 0.26
CA ALA A 291 30.80 2.08 0.55
C ALA A 291 30.45 1.68 2.00
N ILE A 292 30.74 2.54 2.98
CA ILE A 292 30.43 2.30 4.42
C ILE A 292 28.91 2.33 4.69
N LEU A 293 28.16 3.18 3.98
CA LEU A 293 26.70 3.29 4.13
C LEU A 293 25.93 2.24 3.35
N LYS A 294 26.54 1.62 2.33
CA LYS A 294 25.91 0.58 1.50
C LYS A 294 25.35 -0.58 2.35
N PRO A 295 26.06 -1.09 3.38
CA PRO A 295 25.51 -2.11 4.25
C PRO A 295 24.19 -1.73 4.94
N PHE A 296 24.06 -0.50 5.42
CA PHE A 296 22.83 -0.01 6.04
C PHE A 296 21.66 -0.01 5.05
N GLU A 297 21.92 0.35 3.77
CA GLU A 297 20.89 0.42 2.74
C GLU A 297 20.41 -0.98 2.34
N GLU A 298 21.33 -1.92 2.16
CA GLU A 298 21.00 -3.31 1.80
C GLU A 298 20.16 -3.97 2.90
N ILE A 299 20.53 -3.81 4.17
CA ILE A 299 19.71 -4.29 5.30
C ILE A 299 18.35 -3.59 5.33
N THR A 300 18.32 -2.27 5.16
CA THR A 300 17.05 -1.53 5.19
C THR A 300 16.10 -2.04 4.10
N LYS A 301 16.60 -2.33 2.90
CA LYS A 301 15.80 -2.93 1.81
C LYS A 301 15.32 -4.33 2.15
N GLU A 302 16.20 -5.17 2.70
CA GLU A 302 15.85 -6.53 3.08
C GLU A 302 14.76 -6.54 4.15
N LEU A 303 14.89 -5.71 5.19
CA LEU A 303 13.89 -5.56 6.25
C LEU A 303 12.58 -4.91 5.76
N SER A 304 12.62 -4.13 4.67
CA SER A 304 11.42 -3.50 4.09
C SER A 304 10.62 -4.44 3.16
N SER A 305 11.11 -5.66 2.91
CA SER A 305 10.41 -6.64 2.08
C SER A 305 9.11 -7.12 2.74
N ALA A 306 8.06 -7.35 1.94
CA ALA A 306 6.79 -7.91 2.40
C ALA A 306 6.92 -9.33 3.00
N THR A 307 8.01 -10.03 2.70
CA THR A 307 8.30 -11.37 3.24
C THR A 307 9.22 -11.34 4.46
N ALA A 308 9.75 -10.17 4.83
CA ALA A 308 10.68 -10.03 5.93
C ALA A 308 9.99 -10.29 7.28
N THR A 309 10.76 -10.78 8.24
CA THR A 309 10.28 -11.07 9.59
C THR A 309 11.23 -10.50 10.61
N ILE A 310 10.73 -10.30 11.83
CA ILE A 310 11.59 -9.88 12.95
C ILE A 310 12.73 -10.88 13.25
N ALA A 311 12.62 -12.13 12.80
CA ALA A 311 13.66 -13.16 12.91
C ALA A 311 14.97 -12.81 12.18
N SER A 312 14.94 -11.96 11.15
CA SER A 312 16.15 -11.55 10.45
C SER A 312 16.90 -10.41 11.14
N VAL A 313 16.33 -9.79 12.20
CA VAL A 313 16.94 -8.62 12.85
C VAL A 313 18.26 -8.97 13.54
N ILE A 314 18.30 -9.99 14.40
CA ILE A 314 19.54 -10.38 15.10
C ILE A 314 20.66 -10.74 14.11
N PRO A 315 20.44 -11.64 13.13
CA PRO A 315 21.45 -11.97 12.13
C PRO A 315 21.95 -10.76 11.35
N LEU A 316 21.05 -9.89 10.86
CA LEU A 316 21.43 -8.76 10.02
C LEU A 316 22.17 -7.67 10.81
N ILE A 317 21.80 -7.40 12.06
CA ILE A 317 22.54 -6.46 12.93
C ILE A 317 23.91 -7.03 13.29
N TYR A 318 24.01 -8.32 13.56
CA TYR A 318 25.30 -8.99 13.78
C TYR A 318 26.21 -8.89 12.55
N THR A 319 25.68 -9.20 11.36
CA THR A 319 26.43 -9.07 10.10
C THR A 319 26.85 -7.63 9.84
N LEU A 320 25.98 -6.65 10.07
CA LEU A 320 26.32 -5.22 9.93
C LEU A 320 27.50 -4.83 10.81
N LYS A 321 27.48 -5.21 12.09
CA LYS A 321 28.57 -4.95 13.02
C LYS A 321 29.88 -5.56 12.53
N ASN A 322 29.85 -6.82 12.10
CA ASN A 322 31.05 -7.51 11.61
C ASN A 322 31.61 -6.87 10.33
N THR A 323 30.74 -6.47 9.40
CA THR A 323 31.16 -5.76 8.18
C THR A 323 31.83 -4.42 8.50
N LEU A 324 31.28 -3.67 9.46
CA LEU A 324 31.85 -2.40 9.90
C LEU A 324 33.20 -2.58 10.61
N GLU A 325 33.32 -3.55 11.52
CA GLU A 325 34.60 -3.85 12.19
C GLU A 325 35.68 -4.32 11.21
N THR A 326 35.30 -5.11 10.20
CA THR A 326 36.20 -5.51 9.12
C THR A 326 36.69 -4.29 8.33
N GLU A 327 35.79 -3.36 7.99
CA GLU A 327 36.15 -2.13 7.27
C GLU A 327 37.04 -1.19 8.09
N LYS A 328 36.80 -1.12 9.40
CA LYS A 328 37.62 -0.36 10.35
C LYS A 328 39.04 -0.91 10.48
N SER A 329 39.20 -2.24 10.36
CA SER A 329 40.48 -2.93 10.51
C SER A 329 41.39 -2.84 9.27
N LYS A 330 40.87 -2.38 8.12
CA LYS A 330 41.67 -2.21 6.89
C LYS A 330 42.66 -1.04 7.02
N GLU A 331 43.91 -1.27 6.63
CA GLU A 331 44.99 -0.26 6.66
C GLU A 331 44.68 0.96 5.77
N GLU A 332 43.99 0.77 4.65
CA GLU A 332 43.61 1.83 3.70
C GLU A 332 42.51 2.78 4.22
N THR A 333 41.87 2.47 5.35
CA THR A 333 40.81 3.30 5.91
C THR A 333 41.42 4.45 6.70
N SER A 334 41.10 5.70 6.33
CA SER A 334 41.60 6.88 7.04
C SER A 334 41.08 6.96 8.48
N GLU A 335 41.82 7.64 9.36
CA GLU A 335 41.45 7.78 10.78
C GLU A 335 40.06 8.42 10.98
N ASN A 336 39.69 9.39 10.13
CA ASN A 336 38.35 9.99 10.17
C ASN A 336 37.25 8.94 9.93
N PHE A 337 37.45 8.03 8.96
CA PHE A 337 36.49 6.95 8.72
C PHE A 337 36.51 5.88 9.81
N LYS A 338 37.66 5.58 10.44
CA LYS A 338 37.72 4.67 11.59
C LYS A 338 36.96 5.23 12.80
N LEU A 339 37.07 6.53 13.05
CA LEU A 339 36.32 7.21 14.10
C LEU A 339 34.81 7.18 13.81
N MET A 340 34.42 7.51 12.57
CA MET A 340 33.04 7.43 12.10
C MET A 340 32.45 6.03 12.30
N ILE A 341 33.17 4.98 11.88
CA ILE A 341 32.74 3.59 12.04
C ILE A 341 32.61 3.21 13.53
N THR A 342 33.56 3.64 14.37
CA THR A 342 33.52 3.37 15.82
C THR A 342 32.28 3.98 16.46
N LYS A 343 31.93 5.22 16.11
CA LYS A 343 30.69 5.87 16.56
C LYS A 343 29.44 5.15 16.06
N MET A 344 29.42 4.75 14.79
CA MET A 344 28.31 3.94 14.23
C MET A 344 28.09 2.64 15.01
N ILE A 345 29.17 1.92 15.32
CA ILE A 345 29.10 0.66 16.08
C ILE A 345 28.62 0.92 17.51
N GLN A 346 29.10 1.99 18.16
CA GLN A 346 28.62 2.40 19.48
C GLN A 346 27.12 2.71 19.46
N ASP A 347 26.64 3.47 18.48
CA ASP A 347 25.22 3.81 18.32
C ASP A 347 24.36 2.58 18.04
N ILE A 348 24.84 1.64 17.22
CA ILE A 348 24.19 0.34 17.00
C ILE A 348 24.09 -0.41 18.34
N ASN A 349 25.19 -0.52 19.08
CA ASN A 349 25.19 -1.23 20.37
C ASN A 349 24.18 -0.63 21.36
N VAL A 350 24.12 0.69 21.48
CA VAL A 350 23.15 1.38 22.38
C VAL A 350 21.71 1.14 21.92
N ARG A 351 21.43 1.26 20.63
CA ARG A 351 20.05 1.17 20.11
C ARG A 351 19.50 -0.25 20.12
N PHE A 352 20.38 -1.23 19.93
CA PHE A 352 20.05 -2.65 19.83
C PHE A 352 20.49 -3.46 21.05
N GLN A 353 20.88 -2.83 22.17
CA GLN A 353 21.35 -3.53 23.38
C GLN A 353 20.37 -4.61 23.91
N ASP A 354 19.07 -4.39 23.73
CA ASP A 354 18.02 -5.22 24.33
C ASP A 354 17.53 -6.34 23.40
N ILE A 355 18.01 -6.45 22.16
CA ILE A 355 17.47 -7.43 21.20
C ILE A 355 17.73 -8.87 21.61
N GLU A 356 18.85 -9.15 22.27
CA GLU A 356 19.21 -10.50 22.75
C GLU A 356 18.46 -10.88 24.05
N ASN A 357 17.91 -9.90 24.76
CA ASN A 357 17.11 -10.11 25.97
C ASN A 357 15.60 -10.12 25.68
N ASN A 358 15.19 -9.65 24.50
CA ASN A 358 13.79 -9.55 24.13
C ASN A 358 13.32 -10.83 23.42
N LYS A 359 12.40 -11.53 24.10
CA LYS A 359 11.84 -12.83 23.70
C LYS A 359 11.24 -12.84 22.29
N ILE A 360 10.72 -11.71 21.81
CA ILE A 360 10.13 -11.62 20.46
C ILE A 360 11.21 -11.84 19.41
N TYR A 361 12.36 -11.19 19.56
CA TYR A 361 13.46 -11.30 18.60
C TYR A 361 14.16 -12.65 18.70
N THR A 362 14.44 -13.12 19.92
CA THR A 362 15.20 -14.37 20.13
C THR A 362 14.40 -15.61 19.74
N ILE A 363 13.13 -15.72 20.14
CA ILE A 363 12.27 -16.86 19.75
C ILE A 363 11.99 -16.84 18.24
N ALA A 364 11.73 -15.66 17.65
CA ALA A 364 11.54 -15.56 16.19
C ALA A 364 12.79 -16.01 15.41
N THR A 365 13.97 -15.53 15.82
CA THR A 365 15.25 -15.88 15.18
C THR A 365 15.52 -17.39 15.29
N TYR A 366 15.24 -17.99 16.45
CA TYR A 366 15.40 -19.43 16.66
C TYR A 366 14.46 -20.27 15.80
N LEU A 367 13.20 -19.86 15.68
CA LEU A 367 12.17 -20.56 14.90
C LEU A 367 12.32 -20.37 13.39
N ASP A 368 13.22 -19.50 12.93
CA ASP A 368 13.59 -19.41 11.52
C ASP A 368 14.63 -20.50 11.18
N PRO A 369 14.29 -21.48 10.31
CA PRO A 369 15.18 -22.59 9.97
C PRO A 369 16.48 -22.16 9.27
N ARG A 370 16.57 -20.91 8.80
CA ARG A 370 17.78 -20.33 8.21
C ARG A 370 18.84 -19.97 9.26
N PHE A 371 18.41 -19.58 10.47
CA PHE A 371 19.31 -19.02 11.49
C PHE A 371 19.50 -19.94 12.71
N LYS A 372 18.39 -20.48 13.25
CA LYS A 372 18.40 -21.35 14.45
C LYS A 372 19.24 -20.77 15.59
N LEU A 373 20.24 -21.51 16.09
CA LEU A 373 21.08 -21.12 17.23
C LEU A 373 22.38 -20.39 16.86
N LYS A 374 22.65 -20.15 15.56
CA LYS A 374 23.96 -19.73 15.07
C LYS A 374 24.41 -18.34 15.55
N PHE A 375 23.46 -17.44 15.82
CA PHE A 375 23.73 -16.05 16.21
C PHE A 375 23.58 -15.78 17.71
N PHE A 376 23.48 -16.83 18.52
CA PHE A 376 23.29 -16.71 19.96
C PHE A 376 24.54 -17.09 20.74
N THR A 377 24.76 -16.38 21.84
CA THR A 377 25.70 -16.81 22.89
C THR A 377 25.18 -18.07 23.58
N GLU A 378 26.05 -18.86 24.22
CA GLU A 378 25.61 -20.08 24.94
C GLU A 378 24.51 -19.80 25.97
N ILE A 379 24.62 -18.68 26.69
CA ILE A 379 23.62 -18.23 27.66
C ILE A 379 22.26 -18.00 26.97
N THR A 380 22.27 -17.29 25.83
CA THR A 380 21.05 -16.99 25.07
C THR A 380 20.44 -18.26 24.47
N LYS A 381 21.26 -19.23 24.03
CA LYS A 381 20.77 -20.52 23.52
C LYS A 381 19.96 -21.27 24.57
N GLU A 382 20.50 -21.40 25.79
CA GLU A 382 19.83 -22.06 26.91
C GLU A 382 18.54 -21.34 27.30
N GLN A 383 18.59 -20.00 27.39
CA GLN A 383 17.43 -19.18 27.71
C GLN A 383 16.29 -19.38 26.72
N VAL A 384 16.56 -19.29 25.41
CA VAL A 384 15.52 -19.44 24.37
C VAL A 384 14.88 -20.82 24.41
N GLN A 385 15.68 -21.87 24.58
CA GLN A 385 15.15 -23.23 24.68
C GLN A 385 14.27 -23.42 25.92
N SER A 386 14.70 -22.89 27.08
CA SER A 386 13.93 -22.92 28.32
C SER A 386 12.60 -22.18 28.18
N GLU A 387 12.62 -21.00 27.55
CA GLU A 387 11.42 -20.20 27.31
C GLU A 387 10.41 -20.89 26.39
N ILE A 388 10.88 -21.46 25.27
CA ILE A 388 10.03 -22.21 24.33
C ILE A 388 9.40 -23.41 25.04
N LEU A 389 10.19 -24.16 25.82
CA LEU A 389 9.68 -25.29 26.60
C LEU A 389 8.66 -24.85 27.65
N GLY A 390 8.87 -23.70 28.30
CA GLY A 390 7.90 -23.10 29.23
C GLY A 390 6.58 -22.73 28.56
N ILE A 391 6.63 -22.11 27.37
CA ILE A 391 5.42 -21.74 26.61
C ILE A 391 4.68 -23.00 26.14
N LEU A 392 5.40 -24.00 25.63
CA LEU A 392 4.83 -25.27 25.20
C LEU A 392 4.24 -26.08 26.37
N GLY A 393 4.79 -25.95 27.58
CA GLY A 393 4.29 -26.59 28.80
C GLY A 393 2.98 -26.00 29.31
N CYS A 394 2.70 -24.72 29.02
CA CYS A 394 1.50 -24.01 29.46
C CYS A 394 0.29 -24.11 28.50
N SER A 395 0.44 -24.70 27.30
CA SER A 395 -0.65 -24.77 26.33
C SER A 395 -1.66 -25.86 26.69
N LYS A 396 -2.90 -25.44 27.00
CA LYS A 396 -4.02 -26.28 27.45
C LYS A 396 -4.28 -27.46 26.51
N ALA A 397 -4.45 -28.64 27.08
CA ALA A 397 -4.91 -29.85 26.42
C ALA A 397 -6.25 -29.59 25.69
N SER A 398 -6.20 -29.46 24.37
CA SER A 398 -7.37 -29.61 23.50
C SER A 398 -7.28 -30.98 22.85
N ARG A 399 -8.28 -31.82 23.18
CA ARG A 399 -8.55 -33.11 22.57
C ARG A 399 -9.00 -32.87 21.13
N ASP A 400 -8.45 -33.60 20.17
CA ASP A 400 -9.27 -34.40 19.26
C ASP A 400 -8.41 -35.39 18.45
N GLU A 401 -8.99 -36.58 18.28
CA GLU A 401 -8.39 -37.79 17.75
C GLU A 401 -8.13 -37.72 16.23
N GLY A 402 -7.18 -38.54 15.76
CA GLY A 402 -6.90 -38.74 14.33
C GLY A 402 -8.06 -39.41 13.57
N PRO A 403 -7.89 -39.68 12.26
CA PRO A 403 -7.02 -40.79 11.92
C PRO A 403 -6.15 -40.65 10.64
N SER A 404 -5.11 -41.47 10.64
CA SER A 404 -4.46 -42.16 9.51
C SER A 404 -3.74 -41.36 8.42
N SER A 405 -2.45 -41.68 8.31
CA SER A 405 -1.51 -41.37 7.23
C SER A 405 -1.88 -42.04 5.90
N PRO A 406 -1.39 -41.47 4.77
CA PRO A 406 -0.60 -42.33 3.87
C PRO A 406 0.68 -41.66 3.31
N LYS A 407 1.74 -42.46 3.35
CA LYS A 407 2.88 -42.64 2.42
C LYS A 407 3.41 -41.43 1.62
N ARG A 408 4.66 -41.09 1.97
CA ARG A 408 5.67 -40.36 1.18
C ARG A 408 5.68 -40.75 -0.30
N SER A 409 5.69 -39.74 -1.18
CA SER A 409 6.36 -39.79 -2.48
C SER A 409 7.32 -38.62 -2.57
N ARG A 410 8.57 -38.93 -2.88
CA ARG A 410 9.70 -38.00 -3.04
C ARG A 410 9.67 -37.51 -4.48
N ASN A 411 9.32 -36.25 -4.71
CA ASN A 411 9.51 -35.63 -6.01
C ASN A 411 10.63 -34.60 -5.90
N GLU A 412 11.67 -34.83 -6.70
CA GLU A 412 12.82 -33.97 -6.92
C GLU A 412 12.38 -32.63 -7.51
N ILE A 413 12.96 -31.52 -7.02
CA ILE A 413 12.78 -30.19 -7.59
C ILE A 413 13.93 -29.95 -8.58
N PRO A 414 13.67 -29.40 -9.79
CA PRO A 414 14.71 -29.06 -10.75
C PRO A 414 15.53 -27.86 -10.28
N THR A 415 16.84 -27.98 -10.37
CA THR A 415 17.82 -26.90 -10.25
C THR A 415 17.86 -26.04 -11.51
N THR A 416 17.56 -24.75 -11.38
CA THR A 416 18.08 -23.60 -12.17
C THR A 416 17.68 -22.34 -11.37
N SER A 417 18.43 -21.25 -11.23
CA SER A 417 19.53 -20.66 -11.98
C SER A 417 20.29 -19.67 -11.07
N SER A 418 21.49 -19.27 -11.48
CA SER A 418 22.33 -18.25 -10.85
C SER A 418 21.59 -16.96 -10.46
N SER A 419 21.87 -16.42 -9.28
CA SER A 419 21.33 -15.13 -8.83
C SER A 419 22.39 -14.28 -8.12
N ASN A 420 22.47 -13.01 -8.52
CA ASN A 420 23.31 -11.96 -7.93
C ASN A 420 22.91 -11.69 -6.48
N TYR A 421 23.70 -12.19 -5.51
CA TYR A 421 23.54 -11.84 -4.10
C TYR A 421 23.94 -10.38 -3.82
N SER A 422 23.26 -9.73 -2.87
CA SER A 422 23.78 -8.49 -2.28
C SER A 422 25.06 -8.78 -1.47
N HIS A 423 25.86 -7.77 -1.17
CA HIS A 423 27.12 -7.99 -0.45
C HIS A 423 26.87 -8.54 0.95
N ILE A 424 25.83 -8.04 1.64
CA ILE A 424 25.43 -8.54 2.97
C ILE A 424 24.91 -9.96 2.91
N GLN A 425 24.13 -10.32 1.89
CA GLN A 425 23.64 -11.70 1.74
C GLN A 425 24.80 -12.67 1.52
N SER A 426 25.84 -12.25 0.78
CA SER A 426 27.07 -13.04 0.65
C SER A 426 27.81 -13.18 1.99
N CYS A 427 27.99 -12.09 2.76
CA CYS A 427 28.61 -12.15 4.08
C CYS A 427 27.80 -13.00 5.07
N LEU A 428 26.47 -12.90 5.04
CA LEU A 428 25.57 -13.69 5.87
C LEU A 428 25.64 -15.18 5.48
N ALA A 429 25.65 -15.49 4.18
CA ALA A 429 25.84 -16.85 3.68
C ALA A 429 27.20 -17.43 4.08
N GLU A 430 28.26 -16.64 4.04
CA GLU A 430 29.60 -17.02 4.48
C GLU A 430 29.63 -17.35 5.97
N ILE A 431 29.06 -16.48 6.84
CA ILE A 431 28.92 -16.73 8.28
C ILE A 431 28.12 -18.01 8.56
N LEU A 432 27.07 -18.28 7.77
CA LEU A 432 26.25 -19.48 7.89
C LEU A 432 26.95 -20.76 7.41
N SER A 433 27.94 -20.63 6.52
CA SER A 433 28.73 -21.76 5.98
C SER A 433 29.90 -22.17 6.89
N LEU A 434 30.38 -21.26 7.72
CA LEU A 434 31.48 -21.48 8.67
C LEU A 434 30.94 -22.08 9.98
N SER A 435 30.59 -23.38 9.97
CA SER A 435 30.55 -24.33 11.12
C SER A 435 29.42 -25.36 10.95
N ASP A 436 29.77 -26.58 10.59
CA ASP A 436 28.91 -27.75 10.78
C ASP A 436 29.75 -28.83 11.51
N GLU A 437 30.20 -28.54 12.73
CA GLU A 437 30.79 -29.57 13.61
C GLU A 437 30.27 -29.45 15.05
N GLU A 438 29.67 -30.56 15.48
CA GLU A 438 29.49 -31.12 16.83
C GLU A 438 28.49 -30.51 17.85
N GLU A 439 27.66 -31.40 18.44
CA GLU A 439 27.50 -31.56 19.90
C GLU A 439 26.70 -32.84 20.29
N GLN A 440 27.27 -33.64 21.20
CA GLN A 440 26.79 -34.93 21.70
C GLN A 440 26.14 -34.85 23.11
N ASN A 441 25.07 -35.64 23.28
CA ASN A 441 24.45 -36.30 24.47
C ASN A 441 24.59 -35.81 25.93
N ILE A 442 23.46 -35.79 26.66
CA ILE A 442 23.30 -36.22 28.09
C ILE A 442 21.90 -36.86 28.29
N ASP A 443 21.83 -37.95 29.06
CA ASP A 443 20.63 -38.76 29.42
C ASP A 443 20.28 -38.61 30.93
N CYS A 444 19.00 -38.83 31.31
CA CYS A 444 18.47 -39.28 32.63
C CYS A 444 16.92 -39.20 32.74
N GLY A 445 16.25 -40.25 33.27
CA GLY A 445 14.79 -40.43 33.52
C GLY A 445 14.26 -39.75 34.82
N ASP A 446 13.00 -39.81 35.27
CA ASP A 446 11.80 -40.62 34.96
C ASP A 446 10.49 -39.85 35.37
N ASP A 447 9.40 -40.12 34.64
CA ASP A 447 7.99 -40.29 35.06
C ASP A 447 7.13 -39.20 35.79
N VAL A 448 7.17 -37.94 35.31
CA VAL A 448 5.97 -37.09 35.02
C VAL A 448 6.13 -36.48 33.60
N HIS A 449 7.01 -37.11 32.83
CA HIS A 449 8.00 -36.42 32.01
C HIS A 449 7.69 -36.59 30.50
N ASN A 450 6.75 -37.46 30.13
CA ASN A 450 6.58 -37.93 28.74
C ASN A 450 6.24 -36.83 27.71
N GLN A 451 5.38 -35.85 28.00
CA GLN A 451 5.08 -34.81 26.99
C GLN A 451 6.17 -33.73 26.92
N PHE A 452 6.84 -33.44 28.04
CA PHE A 452 7.95 -32.49 28.11
C PHE A 452 9.23 -33.07 27.48
N ILE A 453 9.55 -34.34 27.75
CA ILE A 453 10.63 -35.08 27.07
C ILE A 453 10.37 -35.08 25.57
N VAL A 454 9.18 -35.47 25.12
CA VAL A 454 8.88 -35.55 23.69
C VAL A 454 9.05 -34.18 23.02
N LYS A 455 8.58 -33.09 23.65
CA LYS A 455 8.79 -31.72 23.16
C LYS A 455 10.26 -31.31 23.15
N LYS A 456 11.05 -31.66 24.18
CA LYS A 456 12.49 -31.40 24.26
C LYS A 456 13.28 -32.20 23.21
N THR A 457 12.94 -33.48 23.00
CA THR A 457 13.53 -34.33 21.96
C THR A 457 13.22 -33.80 20.57
N LEU A 458 11.97 -33.38 20.29
CA LEU A 458 11.60 -32.75 19.02
C LEU A 458 12.36 -31.45 18.77
N LEU A 459 12.59 -30.65 19.82
CA LEU A 459 13.40 -29.43 19.74
C LEU A 459 14.86 -29.74 19.38
N ASN A 460 15.42 -30.79 19.99
CA ASN A 460 16.77 -31.28 19.68
C ASN A 460 16.86 -31.81 18.24
N GLU A 461 15.84 -32.52 17.75
CA GLU A 461 15.77 -32.93 16.35
C GLU A 461 15.70 -31.73 15.40
N TYR A 462 14.92 -30.70 15.72
CA TYR A 462 14.87 -29.46 14.95
C TYR A 462 16.25 -28.76 14.89
N ASN A 463 16.98 -28.75 16.00
CA ASN A 463 18.34 -28.20 16.05
C ASN A 463 19.30 -28.96 15.12
N ARG A 464 19.15 -30.29 15.02
CA ARG A 464 19.98 -31.16 14.18
C ARG A 464 19.65 -31.10 12.68
N GLU A 465 18.46 -30.63 12.30
CA GLU A 465 18.09 -30.47 10.89
C GLU A 465 19.05 -29.51 10.17
N LYS A 466 19.31 -29.76 8.89
CA LYS A 466 20.13 -28.86 8.08
C LYS A 466 19.51 -27.46 8.01
N ARG A 467 20.34 -26.41 8.09
CA ARG A 467 19.88 -25.02 7.92
C ARG A 467 19.38 -24.80 6.50
N LEU A 468 18.29 -24.04 6.40
CA LEU A 468 17.71 -23.63 5.12
C LEU A 468 18.60 -22.55 4.47
N THR A 469 18.66 -22.50 3.13
CA THR A 469 19.40 -21.42 2.46
C THR A 469 18.65 -20.09 2.57
N LEU A 470 19.37 -18.96 2.46
CA LEU A 470 18.78 -17.63 2.65
C LEU A 470 17.66 -17.29 1.66
N ASN A 471 17.69 -17.88 0.46
CA ASN A 471 16.74 -17.62 -0.64
C ASN A 471 15.44 -18.43 -0.54
N GLU A 472 15.41 -19.44 0.34
CA GLU A 472 14.24 -20.30 0.51
C GLU A 472 13.30 -19.73 1.58
N ASP A 473 11.99 -19.98 1.42
CA ASP A 473 10.96 -19.45 2.32
C ASP A 473 10.85 -20.30 3.60
N PRO A 474 11.11 -19.73 4.79
CA PRO A 474 10.99 -20.46 6.06
C PRO A 474 9.56 -20.95 6.35
N LEU A 475 8.53 -20.24 5.88
CA LEU A 475 7.13 -20.65 6.10
C LEU A 475 6.76 -21.89 5.27
N LEU A 476 7.27 -21.99 4.04
CA LEU A 476 7.12 -23.19 3.22
C LEU A 476 7.86 -24.37 3.85
N TRP A 477 9.02 -24.16 4.45
CA TRP A 477 9.73 -25.20 5.18
C TRP A 477 8.88 -25.77 6.34
N TRP A 478 8.29 -24.90 7.16
CA TRP A 478 7.39 -25.30 8.26
C TRP A 478 6.12 -26.00 7.78
N LYS A 479 5.58 -25.59 6.62
CA LYS A 479 4.43 -26.26 5.99
C LYS A 479 4.74 -27.70 5.57
N MET A 480 5.96 -27.96 5.10
CA MET A 480 6.39 -29.30 4.67
C MET A 480 6.81 -30.20 5.85
N HIS A 481 7.32 -29.63 6.94
CA HIS A 481 7.81 -30.36 8.11
C HIS A 481 6.75 -30.52 9.20
N THR A 482 5.67 -31.23 8.87
CA THR A 482 4.51 -31.47 9.77
C THR A 482 4.86 -32.22 11.06
N LYS A 483 6.04 -32.87 11.14
CA LYS A 483 6.53 -33.51 12.37
C LYS A 483 6.61 -32.56 13.56
N TYR A 484 6.87 -31.28 13.31
CA TYR A 484 7.02 -30.25 14.35
C TYR A 484 5.73 -29.47 14.62
N HIS A 485 4.57 -30.11 14.44
CA HIS A 485 3.24 -29.49 14.64
C HIS A 485 3.08 -28.77 16.00
N CYS A 486 3.77 -29.23 17.05
CA CYS A 486 3.76 -28.59 18.37
C CYS A 486 4.38 -27.18 18.38
N LEU A 487 5.25 -26.86 17.42
CA LEU A 487 5.85 -25.54 17.26
C LEU A 487 5.05 -24.64 16.31
N SER A 488 4.06 -25.18 15.59
CA SER A 488 3.35 -24.42 14.55
C SER A 488 2.63 -23.18 15.07
N ASP A 489 2.07 -23.22 16.28
CA ASP A 489 1.46 -22.03 16.90
C ASP A 489 2.49 -20.95 17.22
N LEU A 490 3.64 -21.35 17.78
CA LEU A 490 4.75 -20.44 18.06
C LEU A 490 5.31 -19.85 16.76
N VAL A 491 5.48 -20.66 15.72
CA VAL A 491 5.95 -20.20 14.41
C VAL A 491 4.99 -19.15 13.84
N ARG A 492 3.68 -19.42 13.87
CA ARG A 492 2.66 -18.46 13.40
C ARG A 492 2.66 -17.18 14.23
N GLN A 493 2.88 -17.27 15.54
CA GLN A 493 2.89 -16.13 16.44
C GLN A 493 4.16 -15.29 16.27
N TYR A 494 5.35 -15.89 16.35
CA TYR A 494 6.64 -15.20 16.41
C TYR A 494 7.27 -14.88 15.05
N LEU A 495 6.88 -15.56 13.96
CA LEU A 495 7.29 -15.17 12.59
C LEU A 495 6.29 -14.22 11.90
N SER A 496 5.18 -13.89 12.55
CA SER A 496 4.21 -12.91 12.03
C SER A 496 4.67 -11.45 12.12
N PRO A 497 5.40 -10.98 13.15
CA PRO A 497 5.79 -9.59 13.23
C PRO A 497 6.77 -9.22 12.11
N PRO A 498 6.52 -8.12 11.37
CA PRO A 498 7.52 -7.56 10.46
C PRO A 498 8.71 -6.99 11.26
N PRO A 499 9.88 -6.80 10.64
CA PRO A 499 11.06 -6.26 11.35
C PRO A 499 11.04 -4.73 11.52
N GLY A 500 10.14 -4.04 10.83
CA GLY A 500 9.94 -2.60 10.97
C GLY A 500 8.48 -2.26 10.69
N SER A 501 8.02 -1.13 11.25
CA SER A 501 6.74 -0.56 10.85
C SER A 501 6.81 -0.24 9.36
N VAL A 502 5.94 -0.86 8.56
CA VAL A 502 5.90 -0.56 7.13
C VAL A 502 5.44 0.90 7.01
N PRO A 503 6.19 1.78 6.33
CA PRO A 503 5.68 3.09 6.06
C PRO A 503 4.42 2.93 5.21
N SER A 504 3.29 3.47 5.69
CA SER A 504 2.06 3.66 4.91
C SER A 504 2.33 4.29 3.54
N GLU A 505 3.51 4.89 3.36
CA GLU A 505 4.14 5.34 2.13
C GLU A 505 4.18 4.32 0.98
N GLN A 506 4.10 3.01 1.21
CA GLN A 506 3.85 2.07 0.11
C GLN A 506 2.45 2.26 -0.50
N LEU A 507 1.45 2.65 0.30
CA LEU A 507 0.13 3.06 -0.18
C LEU A 507 0.14 4.46 -0.83
N PHE A 508 1.02 5.37 -0.40
CA PHE A 508 1.17 6.70 -1.03
C PHE A 508 2.04 6.68 -2.30
N SER A 509 3.07 5.83 -2.37
CA SER A 509 3.82 5.56 -3.60
C SER A 509 2.92 4.91 -4.64
N ALA A 510 1.99 4.05 -4.20
CA ALA A 510 0.89 3.61 -5.02
C ALA A 510 0.06 4.81 -5.52
N ALA A 511 -0.35 5.76 -4.67
CA ALA A 511 -1.09 6.96 -5.10
C ALA A 511 -0.32 7.83 -6.13
N GLY A 512 0.97 8.06 -5.92
CA GLY A 512 1.85 8.77 -6.89
C GLY A 512 2.09 7.97 -8.18
N TYR A 513 2.20 6.64 -8.07
CA TYR A 513 2.28 5.71 -9.20
C TYR A 513 0.97 5.68 -10.00
N TYR A 514 -0.19 5.76 -9.35
CA TYR A 514 -1.49 5.90 -10.02
C TYR A 514 -1.59 7.24 -10.75
N ALA A 515 -1.19 8.35 -10.13
CA ALA A 515 -1.12 9.64 -10.81
C ALA A 515 -0.21 9.58 -12.07
N GLY A 516 0.95 8.92 -11.96
CA GLY A 516 1.85 8.65 -13.08
C GLY A 516 1.26 7.73 -14.17
N ILE A 517 0.53 6.66 -13.79
CA ILE A 517 -0.17 5.76 -14.71
C ILE A 517 -1.31 6.49 -15.42
N PHE A 518 -2.13 7.26 -14.70
CA PHE A 518 -3.26 7.99 -15.29
C PHE A 518 -2.80 8.99 -16.37
N LYS A 519 -1.59 9.54 -16.23
CA LYS A 519 -0.92 10.36 -17.26
C LYS A 519 -0.52 9.59 -18.52
N HIS A 520 -0.20 8.31 -18.41
CA HIS A 520 0.14 7.45 -19.55
C HIS A 520 -1.12 6.85 -20.20
N ILE A 521 -2.19 6.65 -19.44
CA ILE A 521 -3.47 6.17 -19.95
C ILE A 521 -4.08 7.16 -20.96
N THR A 522 -3.95 8.47 -20.78
CA THR A 522 -4.45 9.46 -21.76
C THR A 522 -3.69 9.42 -23.09
N LYS A 523 -2.38 9.12 -23.07
CA LYS A 523 -1.57 8.88 -24.29
C LYS A 523 -1.97 7.60 -25.02
N LEU A 524 -2.47 6.60 -24.31
CA LEU A 524 -2.96 5.34 -24.88
C LEU A 524 -4.29 5.50 -25.65
N TYR A 525 -5.08 6.53 -25.33
CA TYR A 525 -6.39 6.77 -25.94
C TYR A 525 -6.42 7.93 -26.95
N ASP A 526 -5.28 8.54 -27.28
CA ASP A 526 -5.14 9.65 -28.24
C ASP A 526 -6.18 10.78 -28.05
N VAL A 527 -6.47 11.11 -26.77
CA VAL A 527 -7.38 12.19 -26.39
C VAL A 527 -6.59 13.47 -26.15
N LYS A 528 -6.86 14.51 -26.95
CA LYS A 528 -6.31 15.85 -26.76
C LYS A 528 -7.13 16.62 -25.74
N TRP A 529 -6.48 17.10 -24.68
CA TRP A 529 -7.08 17.93 -23.63
C TRP A 529 -6.67 19.38 -23.85
N GLU A 530 -7.65 20.28 -23.97
CA GLU A 530 -7.44 21.72 -24.02
C GLU A 530 -8.02 22.37 -22.75
N LEU A 531 -7.14 22.94 -21.92
CA LEU A 531 -7.55 23.70 -20.73
C LEU A 531 -7.60 25.18 -21.07
N ARG A 532 -8.75 25.82 -20.80
CA ARG A 532 -8.94 27.26 -20.98
C ARG A 532 -9.20 27.94 -19.63
N ARG A 533 -8.56 29.10 -19.47
CA ARG A 533 -8.75 30.02 -18.34
C ARG A 533 -8.38 29.43 -16.97
N THR A 534 -7.35 28.60 -16.93
CA THR A 534 -6.90 27.92 -15.71
C THR A 534 -6.34 28.87 -14.66
N GLU A 535 -5.91 30.07 -15.06
CA GLU A 535 -5.48 31.14 -14.16
C GLU A 535 -6.53 31.49 -13.10
N ILE A 536 -7.82 31.35 -13.41
CA ILE A 536 -8.92 31.54 -12.45
C ILE A 536 -8.85 30.54 -11.28
N LEU A 537 -8.34 29.35 -11.54
CA LEU A 537 -8.16 28.32 -10.51
C LEU A 537 -6.82 28.45 -9.77
N ALA A 538 -5.89 29.26 -10.26
CA ALA A 538 -4.58 29.48 -9.64
C ALA A 538 -4.63 30.41 -8.42
N ASP A 539 -5.71 31.19 -8.26
CA ASP A 539 -5.86 32.15 -7.17
C ASP A 539 -5.82 31.50 -5.77
N GLU A 540 -5.11 32.12 -4.82
CA GLU A 540 -4.92 31.58 -3.46
C GLU A 540 -6.10 31.85 -2.51
N HIS A 541 -7.32 31.52 -2.92
CA HIS A 541 -8.50 31.53 -2.06
C HIS A 541 -9.25 30.19 -2.09
N GLY A 542 -9.94 29.89 -0.98
CA GLY A 542 -10.88 28.78 -0.93
C GLY A 542 -12.05 29.02 -1.88
N ALA A 543 -12.55 27.97 -2.53
CA ALA A 543 -13.65 28.07 -3.48
C ALA A 543 -14.39 26.74 -3.64
N VAL A 544 -15.65 26.80 -4.07
CA VAL A 544 -16.41 25.62 -4.47
C VAL A 544 -16.40 25.52 -5.99
N ILE A 545 -15.74 24.49 -6.53
CA ILE A 545 -15.75 24.22 -7.96
C ILE A 545 -16.97 23.38 -8.29
N VAL A 546 -17.72 23.76 -9.32
CA VAL A 546 -18.93 23.09 -9.77
C VAL A 546 -18.82 22.77 -11.25
N SER A 547 -18.95 21.50 -11.63
CA SER A 547 -18.85 21.10 -13.03
C SER A 547 -19.93 20.11 -13.47
N ASN A 548 -20.21 20.08 -14.78
CA ASN A 548 -21.05 19.04 -15.35
C ASN A 548 -20.38 17.66 -15.25
N HIS A 549 -21.19 16.59 -15.18
CA HIS A 549 -20.72 15.21 -14.98
C HIS A 549 -21.24 14.31 -16.10
N GLN A 550 -20.37 13.81 -16.98
CA GLN A 550 -20.74 13.05 -18.16
C GLN A 550 -20.20 11.62 -18.15
N SER A 551 -18.96 11.43 -17.70
CA SER A 551 -18.24 10.16 -17.88
C SER A 551 -17.33 9.85 -16.70
N THR A 552 -16.78 8.63 -16.66
CA THR A 552 -15.60 8.34 -15.83
C THR A 552 -14.37 9.12 -16.30
N PHE A 553 -14.34 9.54 -17.58
CA PHE A 553 -13.28 10.36 -18.15
C PHE A 553 -13.19 11.77 -17.53
N ASP A 554 -14.25 12.25 -16.89
CA ASP A 554 -14.21 13.50 -16.12
C ASP A 554 -13.10 13.46 -15.06
N ALA A 555 -12.82 12.27 -14.50
CA ALA A 555 -11.71 12.08 -13.56
C ALA A 555 -10.33 12.34 -14.19
N LEU A 556 -10.14 12.01 -15.46
CA LEU A 556 -8.88 12.29 -16.17
C LEU A 556 -8.71 13.79 -16.43
N GLY A 557 -9.79 14.49 -16.78
CA GLY A 557 -9.74 15.94 -16.96
C GLY A 557 -9.49 16.67 -15.64
N MET A 558 -10.04 16.18 -14.52
CA MET A 558 -9.70 16.70 -13.19
C MET A 558 -8.21 16.55 -12.86
N VAL A 559 -7.58 15.41 -13.19
CA VAL A 559 -6.12 15.22 -13.00
C VAL A 559 -5.31 16.27 -13.78
N TYR A 560 -5.75 16.61 -15.00
CA TYR A 560 -5.08 17.60 -15.84
C TYR A 560 -5.19 19.04 -15.28
N ILE A 561 -6.32 19.35 -14.62
CA ILE A 561 -6.48 20.61 -13.89
C ILE A 561 -5.65 20.62 -12.61
N TRP A 562 -5.53 19.48 -11.93
CA TRP A 562 -4.80 19.35 -10.67
C TRP A 562 -3.33 19.78 -10.79
N GLU A 563 -2.66 19.50 -11.92
CA GLU A 563 -1.28 19.96 -12.17
C GLU A 563 -1.14 21.50 -12.15
N ASN A 564 -2.22 22.23 -12.44
CA ASN A 564 -2.23 23.69 -12.52
C ASN A 564 -2.88 24.37 -11.30
N VAL A 565 -3.37 23.61 -10.32
CA VAL A 565 -4.13 24.11 -9.17
C VAL A 565 -3.58 23.57 -7.87
N ASN A 566 -2.99 24.43 -7.06
CA ASN A 566 -2.57 24.08 -5.71
C ASN A 566 -3.79 23.89 -4.78
N LYS A 567 -3.78 22.83 -3.97
CA LYS A 567 -4.77 22.54 -2.91
C LYS A 567 -6.22 22.31 -3.41
N LEU A 568 -6.37 21.44 -4.41
CA LEU A 568 -7.65 20.93 -4.89
C LEU A 568 -8.08 19.68 -4.11
N THR A 569 -9.37 19.54 -3.82
CA THR A 569 -9.96 18.36 -3.17
C THR A 569 -11.30 18.03 -3.82
N VAL A 570 -11.67 16.75 -3.91
CA VAL A 570 -12.88 16.29 -4.61
C VAL A 570 -13.80 15.54 -3.66
N VAL A 571 -15.11 15.75 -3.81
CA VAL A 571 -16.14 15.02 -3.04
C VAL A 571 -16.57 13.74 -3.77
N MET A 572 -16.38 12.59 -3.13
CA MET A 572 -16.68 11.25 -3.65
C MET A 572 -17.74 10.52 -2.84
N LYS A 573 -18.30 9.44 -3.43
CA LYS A 573 -19.12 8.47 -2.70
C LYS A 573 -18.25 7.67 -1.73
N LYS A 574 -18.70 7.49 -0.49
CA LYS A 574 -18.02 6.66 0.51
C LYS A 574 -17.70 5.25 0.03
N GLU A 575 -18.55 4.66 -0.82
CA GLU A 575 -18.30 3.32 -1.37
C GLU A 575 -17.05 3.26 -2.25
N ILE A 576 -16.59 4.39 -2.83
CA ILE A 576 -15.40 4.42 -3.69
C ILE A 576 -14.11 4.34 -2.88
N TRP A 577 -14.12 4.74 -1.60
CA TRP A 577 -12.97 4.57 -0.69
C TRP A 577 -12.49 3.11 -0.66
N TYR A 578 -13.43 2.17 -0.74
CA TYR A 578 -13.15 0.74 -0.66
C TYR A 578 -12.69 0.11 -1.98
N PHE A 579 -12.67 0.85 -3.10
CA PHE A 579 -12.16 0.35 -4.36
C PHE A 579 -10.63 0.45 -4.37
N VAL A 580 -9.97 -0.51 -3.72
CA VAL A 580 -8.51 -0.63 -3.75
C VAL A 580 -8.11 -0.99 -5.18
N PRO A 581 -7.25 -0.22 -5.85
CA PRO A 581 -6.32 0.76 -5.27
C PRO A 581 -6.72 2.25 -5.36
N LEU A 582 -7.73 2.60 -6.16
CA LEU A 582 -8.13 4.00 -6.44
C LEU A 582 -8.68 4.76 -5.23
N GLY A 583 -9.47 4.08 -4.39
CA GLY A 583 -10.13 4.70 -3.23
C GLY A 583 -9.15 5.11 -2.13
N VAL A 584 -8.11 4.30 -1.93
CA VAL A 584 -7.00 4.58 -1.02
C VAL A 584 -6.13 5.72 -1.58
N ALA A 585 -5.83 5.69 -2.88
CA ALA A 585 -5.10 6.79 -3.53
C ALA A 585 -5.86 8.13 -3.45
N ALA A 586 -7.18 8.11 -3.67
CA ALA A 586 -8.04 9.28 -3.53
C ALA A 586 -8.09 9.81 -2.08
N TYR A 587 -8.15 8.93 -1.08
CA TYR A 587 -8.05 9.33 0.33
C TYR A 587 -6.75 10.05 0.65
N PHE A 588 -5.63 9.53 0.16
CA PHE A 588 -4.34 10.17 0.36
C PHE A 588 -4.12 11.44 -0.46
N ALA A 589 -4.80 11.57 -1.60
CA ALA A 589 -4.86 12.81 -2.35
C ALA A 589 -5.83 13.85 -1.72
N GLY A 590 -6.34 13.60 -0.52
CA GLY A 590 -7.18 14.53 0.24
C GLY A 590 -8.66 14.51 -0.14
N PHE A 591 -9.15 13.52 -0.91
CA PHE A 591 -10.54 13.48 -1.35
C PHE A 591 -11.49 13.22 -0.18
N ILE A 592 -12.66 13.87 -0.22
CA ILE A 592 -13.67 13.81 0.83
C ILE A 592 -14.71 12.75 0.48
N PHE A 593 -14.86 11.74 1.34
CA PHE A 593 -15.81 10.64 1.15
C PHE A 593 -17.11 10.89 1.90
N ILE A 594 -18.20 11.03 1.16
CA ILE A 594 -19.53 11.31 1.72
C ILE A 594 -20.44 10.10 1.65
N ASP A 595 -21.09 9.82 2.78
CA ASP A 595 -22.14 8.81 2.89
C ASP A 595 -23.48 9.37 2.40
N ARG A 596 -23.78 9.18 1.10
CA ARG A 596 -25.02 9.71 0.49
C ARG A 596 -26.29 9.04 1.02
N LYS A 597 -26.18 7.93 1.76
CA LYS A 597 -27.32 7.23 2.37
C LYS A 597 -27.71 7.84 3.72
N ASN A 598 -26.84 8.64 4.33
CA ASN A 598 -27.10 9.34 5.57
C ASN A 598 -26.91 10.87 5.37
N PRO A 599 -27.99 11.61 5.06
CA PRO A 599 -27.91 13.03 4.72
C PRO A 599 -27.41 13.91 5.88
N GLU A 600 -27.68 13.56 7.14
CA GLU A 600 -27.17 14.31 8.28
C GLU A 600 -25.66 14.17 8.45
N ARG A 601 -25.16 12.93 8.33
CA ARG A 601 -23.71 12.67 8.40
C ARG A 601 -22.95 13.31 7.23
N ALA A 602 -23.54 13.27 6.03
CA ALA A 602 -23.01 13.97 4.87
C ALA A 602 -22.92 15.49 5.12
N TYR A 603 -23.94 16.07 5.75
CA TYR A 603 -23.98 17.49 6.08
C TYR A 603 -22.94 17.87 7.12
N TYR A 604 -22.78 17.07 8.18
CA TYR A 604 -21.73 17.27 9.20
C TYR A 604 -20.32 17.22 8.58
N GLN A 605 -20.05 16.23 7.72
CA GLN A 605 -18.77 16.13 7.01
C GLN A 605 -18.50 17.34 6.12
N LEU A 606 -19.54 17.89 5.48
CA LEU A 606 -19.44 19.13 4.69
C LEU A 606 -19.21 20.37 5.56
N GLN A 607 -19.73 20.42 6.78
CA GLN A 607 -19.45 21.50 7.73
C GLN A 607 -18.01 21.46 8.23
N THR A 608 -17.48 20.31 8.66
CA THR A 608 -16.06 20.17 9.05
C THR A 608 -15.11 20.54 7.90
N THR A 609 -15.52 20.21 6.68
CA THR A 609 -14.81 20.57 5.45
C THR A 609 -14.76 22.08 5.20
N THR A 610 -15.74 22.84 5.71
CA THR A 610 -15.78 24.30 5.55
C THR A 610 -14.61 24.98 6.25
N ASP A 611 -14.21 24.48 7.42
CA ASP A 611 -13.02 24.97 8.13
C ASP A 611 -11.73 24.75 7.32
N ILE A 612 -11.61 23.61 6.65
CA ILE A 612 -10.48 23.28 5.78
C ILE A 612 -10.44 24.21 4.56
N MET A 613 -11.61 24.54 4.00
CA MET A 613 -11.74 25.44 2.85
C MET A 613 -11.32 26.87 3.19
N VAL A 614 -11.78 27.38 4.33
CA VAL A 614 -11.53 28.76 4.77
C VAL A 614 -10.12 28.93 5.34
N LYS A 615 -9.67 28.04 6.22
CA LYS A 615 -8.33 28.12 6.86
C LYS A 615 -7.22 27.61 5.95
N GLY A 616 -7.49 26.54 5.18
CA GLY A 616 -6.52 25.90 4.30
C GLY A 616 -6.43 26.52 2.90
N LYS A 617 -7.34 27.46 2.56
CA LYS A 617 -7.51 28.02 1.21
C LYS A 617 -7.72 26.93 0.14
N ALA A 618 -8.37 25.82 0.51
CA ALA A 618 -8.57 24.68 -0.36
C ALA A 618 -9.75 24.90 -1.32
N LYS A 619 -9.67 24.37 -2.54
CA LYS A 619 -10.78 24.34 -3.50
C LYS A 619 -11.47 22.99 -3.48
N ILE A 620 -12.80 22.97 -3.45
CA ILE A 620 -13.55 21.71 -3.33
C ILE A 620 -14.44 21.50 -4.54
N TRP A 621 -14.22 20.39 -5.23
CA TRP A 621 -14.90 20.04 -6.46
C TRP A 621 -16.19 19.24 -6.23
N PHE A 622 -17.27 19.72 -6.84
CA PHE A 622 -18.58 19.09 -6.85
C PHE A 622 -19.09 18.85 -8.27
N PHE A 623 -19.73 17.70 -8.43
CA PHE A 623 -20.62 17.40 -9.53
C PHE A 623 -22.07 17.57 -9.04
N PRO A 624 -22.70 18.74 -9.21
CA PRO A 624 -23.99 19.06 -8.61
C PRO A 624 -25.13 18.24 -9.21
N GLU A 625 -24.96 17.68 -10.43
CA GLU A 625 -25.89 16.74 -11.05
C GLU A 625 -26.06 15.45 -10.20
N GLY A 626 -25.05 15.10 -9.40
CA GLY A 626 -25.05 13.98 -8.47
C GLY A 626 -24.96 12.58 -9.11
N THR A 627 -25.08 12.49 -10.44
CA THR A 627 -24.87 11.30 -11.26
C THR A 627 -24.26 11.69 -12.61
N ARG A 628 -23.67 10.71 -13.31
CA ARG A 628 -23.16 10.90 -14.66
C ARG A 628 -24.32 11.00 -15.64
N ASN A 629 -24.29 12.03 -16.46
CA ASN A 629 -25.22 12.27 -17.53
C ASN A 629 -24.69 11.70 -18.84
N LYS A 630 -25.30 10.60 -19.30
CA LYS A 630 -24.97 9.98 -20.59
C LYS A 630 -25.69 10.67 -21.76
N ASP A 631 -26.55 11.64 -21.50
CA ASP A 631 -27.25 12.43 -22.51
C ASP A 631 -26.48 13.74 -22.73
N TYR A 632 -25.60 13.74 -23.72
CA TYR A 632 -24.71 14.86 -24.06
C TYR A 632 -25.43 16.09 -24.66
N THR A 633 -26.76 16.08 -24.72
CA THR A 633 -27.56 17.17 -25.33
C THR A 633 -28.00 18.23 -24.33
N ARG A 634 -28.03 17.89 -23.03
CA ARG A 634 -28.55 18.76 -21.95
C ARG A 634 -27.89 18.42 -20.63
N LEU A 635 -27.97 19.33 -19.65
CA LEU A 635 -27.51 19.10 -18.28
C LEU A 635 -28.63 18.52 -17.41
N LEU A 636 -28.29 17.73 -16.38
CA LEU A 636 -29.26 17.33 -15.36
C LEU A 636 -29.51 18.47 -14.36
N PRO A 637 -30.64 18.41 -13.62
CA PRO A 637 -30.90 19.34 -12.51
C PRO A 637 -29.79 19.29 -11.45
N PHE A 638 -29.39 20.47 -10.97
CA PHE A 638 -28.38 20.60 -9.93
C PHE A 638 -28.96 20.36 -8.54
N LYS A 639 -28.13 19.81 -7.64
CA LYS A 639 -28.44 19.63 -6.22
C LYS A 639 -27.88 20.79 -5.40
N LYS A 640 -28.64 21.17 -4.36
CA LYS A 640 -28.36 22.33 -3.49
C LYS A 640 -27.08 22.24 -2.64
N GLY A 641 -26.50 21.05 -2.46
CA GLY A 641 -25.44 20.80 -1.46
C GLY A 641 -24.17 21.66 -1.64
N ALA A 642 -23.65 21.76 -2.86
CA ALA A 642 -22.46 22.55 -3.16
C ALA A 642 -22.68 24.05 -2.88
N PHE A 643 -23.86 24.57 -3.23
CA PHE A 643 -24.23 25.98 -3.08
C PHE A 643 -24.48 26.36 -1.62
N LYS A 644 -25.15 25.50 -0.86
CA LYS A 644 -25.29 25.68 0.60
C LYS A 644 -23.93 25.78 1.28
N MET A 645 -22.98 24.94 0.87
CA MET A 645 -21.63 24.95 1.41
C MET A 645 -20.88 26.24 1.02
N ALA A 646 -20.96 26.67 -0.23
CA ALA A 646 -20.34 27.92 -0.69
C ALA A 646 -20.84 29.15 0.08
N ILE A 647 -22.16 29.23 0.31
CA ILE A 647 -22.79 30.30 1.09
C ILE A 647 -22.41 30.20 2.57
N THR A 648 -22.46 29.01 3.18
CA THR A 648 -22.09 28.83 4.59
C THR A 648 -20.62 29.22 4.84
N ALA A 649 -19.73 28.87 3.91
CA ALA A 649 -18.32 29.19 3.95
C ALA A 649 -17.99 30.63 3.53
N GLN A 650 -18.96 31.35 2.94
CA GLN A 650 -18.78 32.66 2.31
C GLN A 650 -17.62 32.69 1.30
N VAL A 651 -17.46 31.60 0.53
CA VAL A 651 -16.46 31.44 -0.52
C VAL A 651 -17.11 31.37 -1.91
N PRO A 652 -16.45 31.88 -2.97
CA PRO A 652 -17.05 31.93 -4.29
C PRO A 652 -17.26 30.54 -4.91
N VAL A 653 -18.23 30.46 -5.83
CA VAL A 653 -18.46 29.28 -6.68
C VAL A 653 -17.75 29.48 -8.01
N ILE A 654 -16.88 28.56 -8.41
CA ILE A 654 -16.17 28.57 -9.69
C ILE A 654 -16.78 27.52 -10.62
N PRO A 655 -17.52 27.92 -11.67
CA PRO A 655 -18.06 26.98 -12.65
C PRO A 655 -16.96 26.46 -13.58
N VAL A 656 -16.89 25.15 -13.80
CA VAL A 656 -16.00 24.52 -14.80
C VAL A 656 -16.82 23.67 -15.75
N VAL A 657 -16.65 23.88 -17.05
CA VAL A 657 -17.45 23.25 -18.09
C VAL A 657 -16.60 22.29 -18.92
N PHE A 658 -17.02 21.03 -18.98
CA PHE A 658 -16.46 20.00 -19.85
C PHE A 658 -17.30 19.91 -21.11
N SER A 659 -16.67 19.99 -22.28
CA SER A 659 -17.35 19.77 -23.56
C SER A 659 -17.95 18.35 -23.65
N PRO A 660 -18.89 18.09 -24.58
CA PRO A 660 -19.42 16.75 -24.82
C PRO A 660 -18.34 15.73 -25.15
N TYR A 661 -18.43 14.53 -24.57
CA TYR A 661 -17.62 13.38 -24.96
C TYR A 661 -18.19 12.68 -26.22
N TYR A 662 -18.27 13.41 -27.34
CA TYR A 662 -18.88 12.93 -28.59
C TYR A 662 -18.24 11.65 -29.16
N PHE A 663 -16.95 11.42 -28.87
CA PHE A 663 -16.17 10.27 -29.34
C PHE A 663 -16.41 9.00 -28.52
N ILE A 664 -17.23 9.05 -27.46
CA ILE A 664 -17.61 7.89 -26.65
C ILE A 664 -18.96 7.34 -27.15
N SER A 665 -18.91 6.26 -27.94
CA SER A 665 -20.13 5.60 -28.47
C SER A 665 -20.91 4.87 -27.38
N LYS A 666 -22.25 5.03 -27.37
CA LYS A 666 -23.18 4.36 -26.45
C LYS A 666 -23.36 2.86 -26.69
N GLU A 667 -22.99 2.36 -27.87
CA GLU A 667 -23.38 1.00 -28.33
C GLU A 667 -22.20 0.07 -28.63
N LYS A 668 -21.00 0.60 -28.95
CA LYS A 668 -19.91 -0.20 -29.53
C LYS A 668 -18.61 -0.26 -28.72
N GLU A 669 -18.50 0.41 -27.57
CA GLU A 669 -17.28 0.45 -26.72
C GLU A 669 -15.96 0.72 -27.48
N PHE A 670 -16.01 1.42 -28.62
CA PHE A 670 -14.82 1.80 -29.38
C PHE A 670 -14.44 3.26 -29.12
N PHE A 671 -13.13 3.48 -28.97
CA PHE A 671 -12.46 4.77 -28.86
C PHE A 671 -12.02 5.25 -30.25
N LYS A 672 -12.44 6.46 -30.65
CA LYS A 672 -11.79 7.24 -31.73
C LYS A 672 -10.98 8.38 -31.08
N ASN A 673 -10.08 9.00 -31.85
CA ASN A 673 -9.36 10.21 -31.45
C ASN A 673 -10.35 11.29 -31.01
N GLY A 674 -10.13 11.87 -29.84
CA GLY A 674 -11.09 12.75 -29.18
C GLY A 674 -10.47 14.08 -28.77
N HIS A 675 -11.19 15.17 -28.98
CA HIS A 675 -10.81 16.49 -28.47
C HIS A 675 -11.78 16.92 -27.36
N ILE A 676 -11.27 17.17 -26.15
CA ILE A 676 -12.04 17.71 -25.02
C ILE A 676 -11.51 19.10 -24.66
N VAL A 677 -12.45 20.05 -24.57
CA VAL A 677 -12.19 21.39 -24.03
C VAL A 677 -12.75 21.47 -22.62
N ILE A 678 -11.92 21.91 -21.67
CA ILE A 678 -12.32 22.25 -20.31
C ILE A 678 -12.18 23.75 -20.13
N GLN A 679 -13.28 24.43 -19.82
CA GLN A 679 -13.30 25.88 -19.66
C GLN A 679 -13.69 26.30 -18.24
N CYS A 680 -12.81 27.05 -17.58
CA CYS A 680 -13.10 27.66 -16.29
C CYS A 680 -13.82 29.00 -16.48
N LEU A 681 -14.84 29.27 -15.68
CA LEU A 681 -15.60 30.52 -15.69
C LEU A 681 -15.28 31.38 -14.48
N GLU A 682 -15.58 32.68 -14.59
CA GLU A 682 -15.35 33.64 -13.51
C GLU A 682 -16.02 33.21 -12.19
N PRO A 683 -15.34 33.39 -11.05
CA PRO A 683 -15.91 33.08 -9.74
C PRO A 683 -17.18 33.90 -9.49
N ILE A 684 -18.22 33.25 -9.00
CA ILE A 684 -19.46 33.90 -8.56
C ILE A 684 -19.37 34.13 -7.06
N PRO A 685 -19.35 35.39 -6.59
CA PRO A 685 -19.20 35.70 -5.17
C PRO A 685 -20.43 35.27 -4.37
N THR A 686 -20.20 34.76 -3.17
CA THR A 686 -21.26 34.38 -2.21
C THR A 686 -21.27 35.27 -0.98
N LYS A 687 -20.36 36.26 -0.92
CA LYS A 687 -20.21 37.16 0.22
C LYS A 687 -21.48 37.99 0.42
N GLY A 688 -22.11 37.85 1.59
CA GLY A 688 -23.36 38.52 1.94
C GLY A 688 -24.63 37.77 1.53
N LEU A 689 -24.51 36.62 0.84
CA LEU A 689 -25.66 35.75 0.56
C LEU A 689 -26.02 34.93 1.80
N ASN A 690 -27.30 34.61 1.94
CA ASN A 690 -27.88 33.77 2.98
C ASN A 690 -28.42 32.45 2.40
N LEU A 691 -28.90 31.54 3.26
CA LEU A 691 -29.36 30.21 2.83
C LEU A 691 -30.64 30.23 1.98
N ASP A 692 -31.38 31.34 1.96
CA ASP A 692 -32.57 31.50 1.13
C ASP A 692 -32.18 31.80 -0.33
N ASP A 693 -30.99 32.40 -0.54
CA ASP A 693 -30.43 32.73 -1.86
C ASP A 693 -29.86 31.50 -2.61
N VAL A 694 -29.86 30.31 -1.98
CA VAL A 694 -29.27 29.07 -2.52
C VAL A 694 -29.89 28.69 -3.87
N GLU A 695 -31.21 28.84 -4.02
CA GLU A 695 -31.90 28.46 -5.26
C GLU A 695 -31.54 29.40 -6.42
N GLU A 696 -31.44 30.70 -6.14
CA GLU A 696 -31.06 31.70 -7.12
C GLU A 696 -29.61 31.52 -7.58
N LEU A 697 -28.67 31.34 -6.64
CA LEU A 697 -27.27 31.07 -6.94
C LEU A 697 -27.10 29.78 -7.76
N MET A 698 -27.81 28.72 -7.37
CA MET A 698 -27.77 27.44 -8.08
C MET A 698 -28.27 27.59 -9.52
N LYS A 699 -29.38 28.30 -9.73
CA LYS A 699 -29.95 28.55 -11.05
C LYS A 699 -29.01 29.40 -11.91
N GLN A 700 -28.46 30.47 -11.35
CA GLN A 700 -27.49 31.33 -12.04
C GLN A 700 -26.26 30.54 -12.52
N VAL A 701 -25.71 29.68 -11.66
CA VAL A 701 -24.55 28.83 -12.01
C VAL A 701 -24.94 27.80 -13.07
N GLN A 702 -26.11 27.15 -12.94
CA GLN A 702 -26.60 26.19 -13.91
C GLN A 702 -26.80 26.81 -15.29
N ASP A 703 -27.40 28.00 -15.37
CA ASP A 703 -27.64 28.71 -16.63
C ASP A 703 -26.32 29.11 -17.30
N LYS A 704 -25.33 29.60 -16.54
CA LYS A 704 -23.99 29.90 -17.09
C LYS A 704 -23.29 28.67 -17.64
N ILE A 705 -23.31 27.55 -16.89
CA ILE A 705 -22.73 26.29 -17.36
C ILE A 705 -23.48 25.81 -18.61
N ALA A 706 -24.80 25.92 -18.66
CA ALA A 706 -25.61 25.47 -19.80
C ALA A 706 -25.33 26.27 -21.09
N ILE A 707 -25.14 27.59 -20.99
CA ILE A 707 -24.79 28.45 -22.12
C ILE A 707 -23.43 28.04 -22.69
N VAL A 708 -22.41 28.01 -21.83
CA VAL A 708 -21.04 27.66 -22.26
C VAL A 708 -20.96 26.22 -22.75
N TYR A 709 -21.70 25.29 -22.14
CA TYR A 709 -21.78 23.91 -22.60
C TYR A 709 -22.31 23.82 -24.04
N LYS A 710 -23.35 24.59 -24.39
CA LYS A 710 -23.87 24.65 -25.77
C LYS A 710 -22.87 25.25 -26.75
N ASP A 711 -22.10 26.25 -26.32
CA ASP A 711 -21.07 26.88 -27.16
C ASP A 711 -19.93 25.91 -27.44
N LEU A 712 -19.40 25.28 -26.39
CA LEU A 712 -18.38 24.24 -26.51
C LEU A 712 -18.88 23.03 -27.31
N SER A 713 -20.16 22.66 -27.16
CA SER A 713 -20.77 21.59 -27.96
C SER A 713 -20.75 21.92 -29.45
N ARG A 714 -21.09 23.15 -29.83
CA ARG A 714 -21.02 23.59 -31.23
C ARG A 714 -19.60 23.60 -31.75
N GLU A 715 -18.65 24.07 -30.94
CA GLU A 715 -17.24 24.15 -31.29
C GLU A 715 -16.62 22.77 -31.55
N VAL A 716 -16.76 21.84 -30.60
CA VAL A 716 -16.15 20.50 -30.74
C VAL A 716 -16.81 19.67 -31.83
N MET A 717 -18.09 19.89 -32.11
CA MET A 717 -18.82 19.22 -33.19
C MET A 717 -18.54 19.84 -34.57
N ALA A 718 -18.27 21.14 -34.66
CA ALA A 718 -17.91 21.82 -35.91
C ALA A 718 -16.51 21.41 -36.42
N ASN A 719 -15.62 21.02 -35.52
CA ASN A 719 -14.28 20.55 -35.83
C ASN A 719 -14.22 19.06 -36.25
N LEU A 720 -15.36 18.38 -36.41
CA LEU A 720 -15.43 16.99 -36.85
C LEU A 720 -15.38 16.89 -38.37
N THR A 721 -14.48 16.05 -38.89
CA THR A 721 -14.47 15.74 -40.33
C THR A 721 -15.57 14.72 -40.66
N PRO A 722 -16.09 14.65 -41.91
CA PRO A 722 -17.11 13.67 -42.29
C PRO A 722 -16.70 12.19 -42.07
N SER A 723 -15.40 11.90 -41.93
CA SER A 723 -14.87 10.58 -41.57
C SER A 723 -15.01 10.22 -40.08
N ASP A 724 -15.34 11.18 -39.22
CA ASP A 724 -15.42 10.99 -37.76
C ASP A 724 -16.81 10.61 -37.27
N TYR A 725 -17.84 10.74 -38.11
CA TYR A 725 -19.21 10.29 -37.84
C TYR A 725 -19.36 8.77 -37.72
#